data_AF-A0A6A4RXU8-F1
#
_entry.id   AF-A0A6A4RXU8-F1
#
_cell.length_a   1.000
_cell.length_b   1.000
_cell.length_c   1.000
_cell.angle_alpha   90.00
_cell.angle_beta   90.00
_cell.angle_gamma   90.00
#
_symmetry.space_group_name_H-M   'P 1'
#
loop_
_entity.id
_entity.type
_entity.pdbx_description
1 polymer ?
#
loop_
_entity_poly.entity_id
_entity_poly.type
_entity_poly.pdbx_seq_one_letter_code
_entity_poly.pdbx_strand_id
1 'polypeptide(L)'
;MMAADGALLLSLVEEFVSGLQDSKAKDTAAGVRNGQFTVLQLVEALGLSLTSSQPHTRARGVQLLSEVLHECYGNLTEREVEVLIAFYENRLKDHYVITPSVLQGLRALTKCAALPPGSAVSMLRSLFQDVHVQSLMLMERSCVYNMLINLMETREAELKGLGADFVFGFVQSMDGERDPRNLLLAFQIAKNIVHRGYDLGKFTEELFEVTSCYFPIDFSPPPNDPHGITKEELIETLRAVLTGTPKFAEFLLPLIIEKLDSDVQSAKLDSLQTLTACVSQYEHKDLAEFLEGLWTSLRREVFQTSSERIESAGLAAVTALTSCLSRSVLNSDSEDSLSTFLDLVLKDCKHHLCEPDLKLVWPSAKLLQAACSASSRASHATTAAVMPSLIEQYSSRTQCSHRRTLLEVVLRFIQSVKTSQSSENEESVFSAFRQSLCGMVFSALSETNASLQITATSMLTSLAQQTGLLLDSDVELAVDHLTRLLLTEEDDRVSLAVVDCAGALAELHPTVFITKLIPRLKKEMFSEPMDEGDNRAASGQPSHHAMRQRCLSALAAVSTRPGVVRESTPVLLEVLGSVHAGSAAFSVEEVVSACHSLRRIAEQVQDTEEMGRCFHEVVIPRLISLALQAALQGEGSSGRRSPLVEEVVLSAVVSVISTSCARLQPMLAGQTASRAVSLFLDDDVSFLPDNSFPSQIQLLKGDSWSRSQMVCLLMGCVCSLPRSVEVPQIDQLMSQLEELSCTCSHPLSYNSAAKCFSGLVNKRPQGDSLDSLVQTMMKRVCRELDSSSSPVRTQALTLMIWVSKALLLRYHPLSTALTDKLFSLLDDTDLGAAAADGFSLLMSDSSDVLNRGCHADVRIMYRQRFFSENSAKLVQGFNAAPQEKKSNYLKALSNIVNKLPKQVQITELPALLSLLLEALSCPDQGVQLSTLSCLEPVLVDPPPALIQQLEALVSRLLALTSSPTMSVKIASMRCIHAISRFPEHEILPFRARVLRALARPLDDRKRLVRSEAVQARGECTDAAALSLSGGKCRMGTEGATEQKVLFVQE
;
A
#
# COMPACT_ATOMS: atom_id res chain seq x y z
N MET A 1 9.17 57.08 -42.89
CA MET A 1 9.12 56.16 -41.74
C MET A 1 9.88 56.74 -40.54
N MET A 2 11.20 56.90 -40.60
CA MET A 2 12.01 57.30 -39.42
C MET A 2 11.54 58.55 -38.60
N ALA A 3 10.92 59.57 -39.23
CA ALA A 3 10.41 60.74 -38.50
C ALA A 3 9.07 60.48 -37.76
N ALA A 4 8.25 59.55 -38.26
CA ALA A 4 6.99 59.17 -37.62
C ALA A 4 7.24 58.24 -36.42
N ASP A 5 8.25 57.37 -36.54
CA ASP A 5 8.66 56.44 -35.50
C ASP A 5 9.26 57.18 -34.28
N GLY A 6 10.07 58.23 -34.51
CA GLY A 6 10.61 59.06 -33.43
C GLY A 6 9.55 59.85 -32.63
N ALA A 7 8.50 60.35 -33.30
CA ALA A 7 7.39 61.03 -32.63
C ALA A 7 6.54 60.07 -31.78
N LEU A 8 6.36 58.83 -32.26
CA LEU A 8 5.67 57.78 -31.52
C LEU A 8 6.43 57.41 -30.24
N LEU A 9 7.75 57.21 -30.32
CA LEU A 9 8.59 56.86 -29.16
C LEU A 9 8.57 57.95 -28.08
N LEU A 10 8.65 59.23 -28.47
CA LEU A 10 8.54 60.35 -27.53
C LEU A 10 7.18 60.37 -26.81
N SER A 11 6.09 60.12 -27.53
CA SER A 11 4.74 60.02 -26.94
C SER A 11 4.66 58.89 -25.91
N LEU A 12 5.19 57.70 -26.25
CA LEU A 12 5.20 56.56 -25.33
C LEU A 12 6.00 56.85 -24.06
N VAL A 13 7.16 57.51 -24.19
CA VAL A 13 8.01 57.91 -23.07
C VAL A 13 7.32 58.96 -22.19
N GLU A 14 6.73 60.00 -22.78
CA GLU A 14 6.04 61.06 -22.04
C GLU A 14 4.82 60.52 -21.29
N GLU A 15 3.99 59.68 -21.94
CA GLU A 15 2.81 59.06 -21.33
C GLU A 15 3.17 58.13 -20.16
N PHE A 16 4.28 57.40 -20.27
CA PHE A 16 4.76 56.57 -19.16
C PHE A 16 5.37 57.42 -18.05
N VAL A 17 6.31 58.32 -18.36
CA VAL A 17 7.06 59.07 -17.33
C VAL A 17 6.14 60.00 -16.53
N SER A 18 5.12 60.56 -17.16
CA SER A 18 4.08 61.37 -16.49
C SER A 18 3.13 60.55 -15.61
N GLY A 19 3.15 59.21 -15.70
CA GLY A 19 2.26 58.32 -14.97
C GLY A 19 0.84 58.24 -15.54
N LEU A 20 0.63 58.70 -16.78
CA LEU A 20 -0.69 58.67 -17.44
C LEU A 20 -1.09 57.25 -17.84
N GLN A 21 -0.16 56.43 -18.36
CA GLN A 21 -0.44 55.05 -18.79
C GLN A 21 0.78 54.12 -18.59
N ASP A 22 0.75 53.28 -17.54
CA ASP A 22 1.84 52.32 -17.26
C ASP A 22 1.95 51.19 -18.31
N SER A 23 0.86 50.90 -19.04
CA SER A 23 0.88 49.92 -20.14
C SER A 23 1.86 50.28 -21.25
N LYS A 24 2.26 51.55 -21.35
CA LYS A 24 3.17 52.06 -22.39
C LYS A 24 4.57 51.47 -22.29
N ALA A 25 4.98 50.95 -21.13
CA ALA A 25 6.23 50.22 -21.04
C ALA A 25 6.22 48.94 -21.89
N LYS A 26 5.09 48.22 -21.94
CA LYS A 26 4.93 47.02 -22.79
C LYS A 26 4.92 47.38 -24.28
N ASP A 27 4.25 48.47 -24.64
CA ASP A 27 4.23 48.98 -26.02
C ASP A 27 5.64 49.38 -26.47
N THR A 28 6.39 50.06 -25.60
CA THR A 28 7.78 50.46 -25.85
C THR A 28 8.68 49.24 -25.99
N ALA A 29 8.55 48.25 -25.09
CA ALA A 29 9.29 47.00 -25.15
C ALA A 29 8.99 46.20 -26.44
N ALA A 30 7.73 46.14 -26.85
CA ALA A 30 7.32 45.50 -28.10
C ALA A 30 7.91 46.22 -29.31
N GLY A 31 7.93 47.55 -29.31
CA GLY A 31 8.55 48.36 -30.35
C GLY A 31 10.06 48.07 -30.49
N VAL A 32 10.78 48.01 -29.36
CA VAL A 32 12.21 47.66 -29.36
C VAL A 32 12.44 46.22 -29.81
N ARG A 33 11.66 45.25 -29.31
CA ARG A 33 11.76 43.83 -29.70
C ARG A 33 11.53 43.62 -31.20
N ASN A 34 10.57 44.34 -31.77
CA ASN A 34 10.21 44.25 -33.19
C ASN A 34 11.14 45.08 -34.10
N GLY A 35 12.17 45.74 -33.54
CA GLY A 35 13.11 46.57 -34.29
C GLY A 35 12.53 47.89 -34.80
N GLN A 36 11.39 48.33 -34.26
CA GLN A 36 10.80 49.65 -34.58
C GLN A 36 11.63 50.79 -34.00
N PHE A 37 12.22 50.56 -32.82
CA PHE A 37 13.13 51.49 -32.14
C PHE A 37 14.38 50.74 -31.68
N THR A 38 15.51 51.45 -31.61
CA THR A 38 16.72 50.93 -30.94
C THR A 38 16.75 51.33 -29.47
N VAL A 39 17.53 50.62 -28.66
CA VAL A 39 17.73 50.97 -27.24
C VAL A 39 18.40 52.34 -27.12
N LEU A 40 19.31 52.69 -28.04
CA LEU A 40 19.90 54.02 -28.10
C LEU A 40 18.83 55.11 -28.31
N GLN A 41 17.90 54.91 -29.24
CA GLN A 41 16.81 55.86 -29.49
C GLN A 41 15.90 56.03 -28.25
N LEU A 42 15.65 54.95 -27.50
CA LEU A 42 14.93 55.03 -26.23
C LEU A 42 15.69 55.83 -25.18
N VAL A 43 17.01 55.60 -25.03
CA VAL A 43 17.84 56.35 -24.08
C VAL A 43 17.90 57.84 -24.44
N GLU A 44 18.01 58.17 -25.73
CA GLU A 44 17.96 59.56 -26.21
C GLU A 44 16.61 60.23 -25.90
N ALA A 45 15.49 59.53 -26.17
CA ALA A 45 14.14 60.01 -25.85
C ALA A 45 13.93 60.21 -24.33
N LEU A 46 14.55 59.35 -23.51
CA LEU A 46 14.52 59.42 -22.06
C LEU A 46 15.41 60.53 -21.48
N GLY A 47 16.26 61.19 -22.28
CA GLY A 47 17.30 62.10 -21.82
C GLY A 47 16.83 63.15 -20.81
N LEU A 48 15.76 63.88 -21.12
CA LEU A 48 15.19 64.92 -20.23
C LEU A 48 14.67 64.34 -18.90
N SER A 49 14.10 63.13 -18.94
CA SER A 49 13.57 62.43 -17.78
C SER A 49 14.69 61.90 -16.87
N LEU A 50 15.76 61.34 -17.47
CA LEU A 50 16.91 60.79 -16.75
C LEU A 50 17.79 61.86 -16.11
N THR A 51 17.81 63.09 -16.64
CA THR A 51 18.57 64.22 -16.09
C THR A 51 17.70 65.23 -15.33
N SER A 52 16.42 64.91 -15.07
CA SER A 52 15.51 65.79 -14.33
C SER A 52 16.02 66.07 -12.92
N SER A 53 15.79 67.29 -12.41
CA SER A 53 16.09 67.62 -11.00
C SER A 53 15.19 66.86 -10.02
N GLN A 54 14.01 66.40 -10.47
CA GLN A 54 13.03 65.69 -9.64
C GLN A 54 13.36 64.18 -9.55
N PRO A 55 13.60 63.63 -8.35
CA PRO A 55 13.95 62.21 -8.18
C PRO A 55 12.89 61.23 -8.72
N HIS A 56 11.60 61.55 -8.56
CA HIS A 56 10.51 60.70 -9.05
C HIS A 56 10.45 60.62 -10.58
N THR A 57 10.74 61.72 -11.28
CA THR A 57 10.82 61.73 -12.74
C THR A 57 12.01 60.88 -13.22
N ARG A 58 13.16 60.99 -12.55
CA ARG A 58 14.31 60.12 -12.83
C ARG A 58 13.96 58.65 -12.59
N ALA A 59 13.31 58.35 -11.47
CA ALA A 59 12.91 56.98 -11.13
C ALA A 59 11.98 56.38 -12.19
N ARG A 60 10.98 57.12 -12.67
CA ARG A 60 10.12 56.67 -13.78
C ARG A 60 10.87 56.47 -15.09
N GLY A 61 11.82 57.36 -15.42
CA GLY A 61 12.66 57.20 -16.60
C GLY A 61 13.52 55.94 -16.54
N VAL A 62 14.16 55.69 -15.39
CA VAL A 62 14.96 54.47 -15.15
C VAL A 62 14.06 53.22 -15.12
N GLN A 63 12.86 53.32 -14.55
CA GLN A 63 11.88 52.24 -14.53
C GLN A 63 11.51 51.80 -15.95
N LEU A 64 11.19 52.75 -16.84
CA LEU A 64 10.86 52.43 -18.23
C LEU A 64 12.01 51.72 -18.92
N LEU A 65 13.24 52.22 -18.75
CA LEU A 65 14.43 51.59 -19.32
C LEU A 65 14.60 50.16 -18.81
N SER A 66 14.46 49.95 -17.50
CA SER A 66 14.61 48.63 -16.88
C SER A 66 13.52 47.64 -17.31
N GLU A 67 12.28 48.09 -17.48
CA GLU A 67 11.17 47.25 -17.99
C GLU A 67 11.41 46.85 -19.45
N VAL A 68 11.89 47.77 -20.29
CA VAL A 68 12.25 47.44 -21.69
C VAL A 68 13.42 46.46 -21.73
N LEU A 69 14.46 46.66 -20.92
CA LEU A 69 15.61 45.76 -20.87
C LEU A 69 15.22 44.35 -20.38
N HIS A 70 14.29 44.25 -19.43
CA HIS A 70 13.77 42.95 -18.98
C HIS A 70 13.15 42.12 -20.10
N GLU A 71 12.57 42.77 -21.09
CA GLU A 71 11.94 42.12 -22.25
C GLU A 71 12.90 41.99 -23.46
N CYS A 72 14.01 42.73 -23.50
CA CYS A 72 14.86 42.88 -24.68
C CYS A 72 16.36 42.51 -24.46
N TYR A 73 16.74 41.99 -23.29
CA TYR A 73 18.14 41.69 -22.92
C TYR A 73 18.88 40.78 -23.92
N GLY A 74 18.18 39.94 -24.69
CA GLY A 74 18.78 39.05 -25.69
C GLY A 74 19.35 39.74 -26.94
N ASN A 75 18.96 40.99 -27.22
CA ASN A 75 19.29 41.69 -28.46
C ASN A 75 20.36 42.79 -28.29
N LEU A 76 21.00 42.88 -27.13
CA LEU A 76 21.99 43.92 -26.82
C LEU A 76 23.39 43.52 -27.30
N THR A 77 24.12 44.49 -27.85
CA THR A 77 25.54 44.34 -28.18
C THR A 77 26.41 44.52 -26.92
N GLU A 78 27.62 43.95 -26.94
CA GLU A 78 28.58 44.07 -25.83
C GLU A 78 28.85 45.53 -25.43
N ARG A 79 28.96 46.43 -26.41
CA ARG A 79 29.19 47.86 -26.17
C ARG A 79 27.98 48.56 -25.53
N GLU A 80 26.76 48.19 -25.92
CA GLU A 80 25.55 48.71 -25.28
C GLU A 80 25.45 48.25 -23.83
N VAL A 81 25.76 46.97 -23.56
CA VAL A 81 25.78 46.41 -22.21
C VAL A 81 26.81 47.14 -21.33
N GLU A 82 28.03 47.36 -21.82
CA GLU A 82 29.09 48.08 -21.09
C GLU A 82 28.63 49.49 -20.66
N VAL A 83 28.02 50.24 -21.58
CA VAL A 83 27.52 51.60 -21.30
C VAL A 83 26.34 51.58 -20.32
N LEU A 84 25.42 50.62 -20.48
CA LEU A 84 24.27 50.47 -19.59
C LEU A 84 24.71 50.10 -18.17
N ILE A 85 25.70 49.23 -18.01
CA ILE A 85 26.24 48.86 -16.69
C ILE A 85 26.82 50.10 -16.00
N ALA A 86 27.71 50.84 -16.68
CA ALA A 86 28.29 52.05 -16.12
C ALA A 86 27.22 53.10 -15.75
N PHE A 87 26.15 53.20 -16.56
CA PHE A 87 25.01 54.06 -16.25
C PHE A 87 24.30 53.62 -14.97
N TYR A 88 23.92 52.34 -14.86
CA TYR A 88 23.19 51.84 -13.70
C TYR A 88 24.04 51.85 -12.42
N GLU A 89 25.33 51.51 -12.49
CA GLU A 89 26.26 51.61 -11.36
C GLU A 89 26.35 53.05 -10.83
N ASN A 90 26.40 54.05 -11.72
CA ASN A 90 26.35 55.44 -11.30
C ASN A 90 25.00 55.83 -10.68
N ARG A 91 23.89 55.26 -11.18
CA ARG A 91 22.54 55.52 -10.66
C ARG A 91 22.25 54.84 -9.33
N LEU A 92 23.02 53.82 -8.91
CA LEU A 92 22.95 53.27 -7.56
C LEU A 92 23.27 54.34 -6.49
N LYS A 93 24.12 55.32 -6.84
CA LYS A 93 24.55 56.43 -5.96
C LYS A 93 23.58 57.61 -5.94
N ASP A 94 22.47 57.52 -6.66
CA ASP A 94 21.44 58.56 -6.73
C ASP A 94 20.48 58.45 -5.53
N HIS A 95 19.39 59.21 -5.56
CA HIS A 95 18.34 59.17 -4.54
C HIS A 95 17.69 57.79 -4.42
N TYR A 96 17.45 57.31 -3.19
CA TYR A 96 16.98 55.94 -2.88
C TYR A 96 15.70 55.49 -3.63
N VAL A 97 14.85 56.44 -4.06
CA VAL A 97 13.63 56.17 -4.85
C VAL A 97 13.95 55.54 -6.22
N ILE A 98 15.16 55.73 -6.73
CA ILE A 98 15.61 55.25 -8.04
C ILE A 98 16.19 53.83 -7.93
N THR A 99 16.69 53.45 -6.75
CA THR A 99 17.38 52.17 -6.50
C THR A 99 16.57 50.93 -6.94
N PRO A 100 15.25 50.81 -6.68
CA PRO A 100 14.48 49.64 -7.13
C PRO A 100 14.54 49.44 -8.66
N SER A 101 14.36 50.53 -9.41
CA SER A 101 14.42 50.50 -10.87
C SER A 101 15.83 50.19 -11.38
N VAL A 102 16.86 50.68 -10.69
CA VAL A 102 18.26 50.38 -11.03
C VAL A 102 18.57 48.89 -10.83
N LEU A 103 18.16 48.31 -9.70
CA LEU A 103 18.35 46.89 -9.41
C LEU A 103 17.65 46.01 -10.46
N GLN A 104 16.44 46.37 -10.89
CA GLN A 104 15.72 45.66 -11.95
C GLN A 104 16.48 45.70 -13.28
N GLY A 105 17.05 46.86 -13.63
CA GLY A 105 17.87 47.03 -14.83
C GLY A 105 19.14 46.18 -14.79
N LEU A 106 19.90 46.27 -13.68
CA LEU A 106 21.10 45.45 -13.48
C LEU A 106 20.77 43.94 -13.52
N ARG A 107 19.65 43.51 -12.92
CA ARG A 107 19.19 42.12 -13.01
C ARG A 107 18.86 41.67 -14.42
N ALA A 108 18.31 42.55 -15.26
CA ALA A 108 18.10 42.22 -16.68
C ALA A 108 19.45 42.04 -17.39
N LEU A 109 20.43 42.91 -17.09
CA LEU A 109 21.77 42.84 -17.68
C LEU A 109 22.55 41.58 -17.27
N THR A 110 22.35 41.05 -16.05
CA THR A 110 22.98 39.76 -15.66
C THR A 110 22.50 38.56 -16.46
N LYS A 111 21.40 38.68 -17.23
CA LYS A 111 20.91 37.64 -18.15
C LYS A 111 21.42 37.79 -19.58
N CYS A 112 22.17 38.85 -19.90
CA CYS A 112 22.68 39.09 -21.24
C CYS A 112 23.84 38.13 -21.59
N ALA A 113 23.76 37.46 -22.74
CA ALA A 113 24.84 36.60 -23.22
C ALA A 113 26.13 37.39 -23.55
N ALA A 114 25.97 38.64 -24.01
CA ALA A 114 27.05 39.55 -24.42
C ALA A 114 27.63 40.38 -23.25
N LEU A 115 27.59 39.89 -22.01
CA LEU A 115 28.13 40.60 -20.85
C LEU A 115 29.68 40.69 -20.93
N PRO A 116 30.29 41.90 -20.97
CA PRO A 116 31.74 42.04 -21.12
C PRO A 116 32.53 41.44 -19.93
N PRO A 117 33.73 40.88 -20.14
CA PRO A 117 34.56 40.35 -19.06
C PRO A 117 34.87 41.38 -17.97
N GLY A 118 34.80 40.99 -16.71
CA GLY A 118 35.03 41.86 -15.55
C GLY A 118 33.83 42.71 -15.14
N SER A 119 32.77 42.75 -15.96
CA SER A 119 31.53 43.47 -15.63
C SER A 119 30.81 42.85 -14.44
N ALA A 120 30.85 41.52 -14.29
CA ALA A 120 30.24 40.85 -13.13
C ALA A 120 30.88 41.31 -11.83
N VAL A 121 32.22 41.42 -11.82
CA VAL A 121 32.99 41.92 -10.68
C VAL A 121 32.67 43.39 -10.39
N SER A 122 32.60 44.24 -11.41
CA SER A 122 32.25 45.66 -11.27
C SER A 122 30.86 45.84 -10.66
N MET A 123 29.86 45.15 -11.22
CA MET A 123 28.47 45.23 -10.74
C MET A 123 28.34 44.81 -9.29
N LEU A 124 29.00 43.70 -8.90
CA LEU A 124 28.95 43.20 -7.52
C LEU A 124 29.65 44.12 -6.53
N ARG A 125 30.81 44.69 -6.90
CA ARG A 125 31.49 45.68 -6.06
C ARG A 125 30.61 46.91 -5.83
N SER A 126 30.04 47.46 -6.89
CA SER A 126 29.12 48.60 -6.79
C SER A 126 27.89 48.27 -5.95
N LEU A 127 27.32 47.08 -6.14
CA LEU A 127 26.16 46.61 -5.37
C LEU A 127 26.49 46.51 -3.87
N PHE A 128 27.55 45.79 -3.50
CA PHE A 128 27.90 45.59 -2.09
C PHE A 128 28.39 46.88 -1.41
N GLN A 129 28.98 47.82 -2.17
CA GLN A 129 29.46 49.09 -1.63
C GLN A 129 28.33 50.10 -1.42
N ASP A 130 27.43 50.23 -2.39
CA ASP A 130 26.47 51.34 -2.45
C ASP A 130 25.05 50.94 -1.99
N VAL A 131 24.74 49.65 -1.83
CA VAL A 131 23.40 49.16 -1.48
C VAL A 131 23.39 48.36 -0.17
N HIS A 132 22.63 48.85 0.82
CA HIS A 132 22.35 48.09 2.03
C HIS A 132 21.10 47.23 1.86
N VAL A 133 21.29 45.93 1.60
CA VAL A 133 20.23 44.99 1.20
C VAL A 133 19.09 44.91 2.21
N GLN A 134 19.37 44.95 3.51
CA GLN A 134 18.37 44.84 4.58
C GLN A 134 17.39 46.02 4.61
N SER A 135 17.82 47.20 4.12
CA SER A 135 16.94 48.38 4.00
C SER A 135 15.98 48.31 2.82
N LEU A 136 16.19 47.37 1.90
CA LEU A 136 15.35 47.21 0.73
C LEU A 136 14.04 46.50 1.06
N MET A 137 13.02 46.83 0.28
CA MET A 137 11.76 46.12 0.25
C MET A 137 11.95 44.70 -0.29
N LEU A 138 10.97 43.84 -0.05
CA LEU A 138 11.08 42.40 -0.27
C LEU A 138 11.47 42.02 -1.71
N MET A 139 10.84 42.64 -2.71
CA MET A 139 11.03 42.32 -4.13
C MET A 139 12.41 42.75 -4.62
N GLU A 140 12.94 43.84 -4.06
CA GLU A 140 14.25 44.39 -4.33
C GLU A 140 15.35 43.51 -3.72
N ARG A 141 15.15 42.98 -2.51
CA ARG A 141 16.03 41.94 -1.94
C ARG A 141 16.04 40.68 -2.81
N SER A 142 14.87 40.24 -3.26
CA SER A 142 14.76 39.12 -4.21
C SER A 142 15.52 39.40 -5.50
N CYS A 143 15.47 40.65 -5.99
CA CYS A 143 16.21 41.09 -7.17
C CYS A 143 17.73 40.93 -6.99
N VAL A 144 18.27 41.34 -5.83
CA VAL A 144 19.68 41.16 -5.47
C VAL A 144 20.09 39.69 -5.46
N TYR A 145 19.34 38.82 -4.79
CA TYR A 145 19.68 37.39 -4.75
C TYR A 145 19.62 36.75 -6.15
N ASN A 146 18.62 37.09 -6.96
CA ASN A 146 18.55 36.61 -8.34
C ASN A 146 19.72 37.12 -9.21
N MET A 147 20.23 38.33 -8.97
CA MET A 147 21.44 38.82 -9.64
C MET A 147 22.63 37.94 -9.31
N LEU A 148 22.84 37.62 -8.02
CA LEU A 148 23.91 36.74 -7.56
C LEU A 148 23.79 35.35 -8.20
N ILE A 149 22.58 34.75 -8.20
CA ILE A 149 22.32 33.44 -8.81
C ILE A 149 22.66 33.46 -10.31
N ASN A 150 22.15 34.44 -11.07
CA ASN A 150 22.43 34.56 -12.51
C ASN A 150 23.94 34.65 -12.79
N LEU A 151 24.68 35.43 -11.99
CA LEU A 151 26.12 35.61 -12.15
C LEU A 151 26.91 34.36 -11.75
N MET A 152 26.49 33.64 -10.71
CA MET A 152 27.08 32.35 -10.34
C MET A 152 26.87 31.28 -11.42
N GLU A 153 25.81 31.38 -12.22
CA GLU A 153 25.55 30.46 -13.34
C GLU A 153 26.34 30.82 -14.59
N THR A 154 26.50 32.11 -14.90
CA THR A 154 27.04 32.59 -16.19
C THR A 154 28.48 33.09 -16.15
N ARG A 155 28.99 33.45 -14.96
CA ARG A 155 30.27 34.13 -14.74
C ARG A 155 31.03 33.59 -13.51
N GLU A 156 30.86 32.30 -13.19
CA GLU A 156 31.45 31.65 -12.00
C GLU A 156 32.96 31.91 -11.82
N ALA A 157 33.74 31.85 -12.91
CA ALA A 157 35.19 32.07 -12.85
C ALA A 157 35.57 33.48 -12.39
N GLU A 158 34.80 34.50 -12.80
CA GLU A 158 35.02 35.89 -12.37
C GLU A 158 34.67 36.07 -10.89
N LEU A 159 33.58 35.47 -10.44
CA LEU A 159 33.16 35.53 -9.03
C LEU A 159 34.15 34.76 -8.13
N LYS A 160 34.69 33.62 -8.57
CA LYS A 160 35.78 32.94 -7.86
C LYS A 160 37.06 33.79 -7.80
N GLY A 161 37.31 34.60 -8.83
CA GLY A 161 38.43 35.55 -8.87
C GLY A 161 38.34 36.69 -7.86
N LEU A 162 37.15 37.00 -7.32
CA LEU A 162 36.99 37.92 -6.18
C LEU A 162 37.49 37.34 -4.86
N GLY A 163 37.68 36.01 -4.78
CA GLY A 163 38.08 35.33 -3.56
C GLY A 163 37.11 35.56 -2.39
N ALA A 164 37.66 35.68 -1.19
CA ALA A 164 36.91 35.84 0.05
C ALA A 164 36.02 37.10 0.12
N ASP A 165 36.32 38.14 -0.68
CA ASP A 165 35.51 39.37 -0.72
C ASP A 165 34.09 39.13 -1.25
N PHE A 166 33.92 38.16 -2.16
CA PHE A 166 32.59 37.75 -2.64
C PHE A 166 31.77 37.12 -1.51
N VAL A 167 32.38 36.23 -0.73
CA VAL A 167 31.73 35.57 0.41
C VAL A 167 31.34 36.60 1.45
N PHE A 168 32.23 37.53 1.79
CA PHE A 168 31.92 38.64 2.69
C PHE A 168 30.74 39.49 2.22
N GLY A 169 30.74 39.91 0.96
CA GLY A 169 29.63 40.69 0.39
C GLY A 169 28.30 39.93 0.40
N PHE A 170 28.33 38.61 0.17
CA PHE A 170 27.15 37.75 0.31
C PHE A 170 26.67 37.65 1.76
N VAL A 171 27.57 37.39 2.72
CA VAL A 171 27.23 37.34 4.16
C VAL A 171 26.55 38.63 4.59
N GLN A 172 27.10 39.79 4.22
CA GLN A 172 26.49 41.09 4.50
C GLN A 172 25.13 41.28 3.82
N SER A 173 24.92 40.69 2.64
CA SER A 173 23.65 40.80 1.91
C SER A 173 22.55 39.92 2.50
N MET A 174 22.92 38.75 3.04
CA MET A 174 22.00 37.77 3.61
C MET A 174 21.60 38.10 5.06
N ASP A 175 22.46 38.80 5.80
CA ASP A 175 22.28 39.07 7.22
C ASP A 175 20.85 39.57 7.56
N GLY A 176 20.18 38.87 8.47
CA GLY A 176 18.85 39.23 8.94
C GLY A 176 17.69 39.06 7.95
N GLU A 177 17.84 38.30 6.85
CA GLU A 177 16.70 37.97 5.97
C GLU A 177 15.65 37.12 6.72
N ARG A 178 14.37 37.41 6.54
CA ARG A 178 13.28 36.75 7.28
C ARG A 178 12.20 36.17 6.39
N ASP A 179 12.12 36.61 5.14
CA ASP A 179 11.09 36.11 4.23
C ASP A 179 11.49 34.74 3.66
N PRO A 180 10.64 33.71 3.77
CA PRO A 180 10.98 32.35 3.34
C PRO A 180 11.32 32.25 1.84
N ARG A 181 10.75 33.11 0.99
CA ARG A 181 11.07 33.11 -0.46
C ARG A 181 12.50 33.55 -0.71
N ASN A 182 12.92 34.59 -0.01
CA ASN A 182 14.28 35.11 -0.14
C ASN A 182 15.29 34.21 0.59
N LEU A 183 14.90 33.57 1.69
CA LEU A 183 15.74 32.59 2.38
C LEU A 183 16.08 31.40 1.48
N LEU A 184 15.15 30.88 0.68
CA LEU A 184 15.46 29.82 -0.28
C LEU A 184 16.51 30.27 -1.31
N LEU A 185 16.42 31.50 -1.82
CA LEU A 185 17.41 32.06 -2.74
C LEU A 185 18.77 32.26 -2.04
N ALA A 186 18.77 32.77 -0.81
CA ALA A 186 19.97 32.98 -0.03
C ALA A 186 20.67 31.65 0.31
N PHE A 187 19.92 30.63 0.76
CA PHE A 187 20.45 29.29 1.00
C PHE A 187 20.94 28.63 -0.30
N GLN A 188 20.29 28.87 -1.44
CA GLN A 188 20.80 28.40 -2.73
C GLN A 188 22.16 29.02 -3.07
N ILE A 189 22.35 30.32 -2.82
CA ILE A 189 23.63 31.00 -3.00
C ILE A 189 24.68 30.44 -2.04
N ALA A 190 24.36 30.34 -0.75
CA ALA A 190 25.26 29.76 0.26
C ALA A 190 25.67 28.32 -0.10
N LYS A 191 24.71 27.49 -0.54
CA LYS A 191 24.94 26.14 -1.04
C LYS A 191 25.90 26.13 -2.24
N ASN A 192 25.68 27.03 -3.20
CA ASN A 192 26.57 27.14 -4.36
C ASN A 192 27.99 27.59 -3.94
N ILE A 193 28.12 28.49 -2.96
CA ILE A 193 29.42 28.91 -2.41
C ILE A 193 30.18 27.70 -1.87
N VAL A 194 29.55 26.89 -1.01
CA VAL A 194 30.21 25.73 -0.39
C VAL A 194 30.46 24.59 -1.39
N HIS A 195 29.47 24.20 -2.19
CA HIS A 195 29.59 23.02 -3.09
C HIS A 195 30.46 23.28 -4.32
N ARG A 196 30.48 24.52 -4.84
CA ARG A 196 31.27 24.83 -6.04
C ARG A 196 32.71 25.24 -5.71
N GLY A 197 33.11 25.23 -4.43
CA GLY A 197 34.49 25.50 -4.02
C GLY A 197 34.90 26.97 -4.20
N TYR A 198 34.06 27.91 -3.75
CA TYR A 198 34.46 29.30 -3.59
C TYR A 198 35.43 29.45 -2.41
N ASP A 199 36.34 30.42 -2.49
CA ASP A 199 37.29 30.68 -1.41
C ASP A 199 36.59 31.39 -0.24
N LEU A 200 36.39 30.66 0.86
CA LEU A 200 35.81 31.21 2.09
C LEU A 200 36.78 32.13 2.85
N GLY A 201 38.10 31.91 2.68
CA GLY A 201 39.13 32.62 3.43
C GLY A 201 38.87 32.65 4.94
N LYS A 202 39.04 33.83 5.53
CA LYS A 202 38.78 34.11 6.95
C LYS A 202 37.29 34.18 7.33
N PHE A 203 36.39 34.19 6.34
CA PHE A 203 34.94 34.38 6.55
C PHE A 203 34.17 33.06 6.70
N THR A 204 34.87 31.98 7.06
CA THR A 204 34.27 30.65 7.19
C THR A 204 33.29 30.63 8.36
N GLU A 205 33.69 31.20 9.50
CA GLU A 205 32.84 31.32 10.70
C GLU A 205 31.63 32.22 10.42
N GLU A 206 31.84 33.39 9.81
CA GLU A 206 30.76 34.34 9.52
C GLU A 206 29.73 33.78 8.51
N LEU A 207 30.18 33.00 7.52
CA LEU A 207 29.27 32.29 6.61
C LEU A 207 28.47 31.20 7.34
N PHE A 208 29.09 30.51 8.30
CA PHE A 208 28.40 29.55 9.14
C PHE A 208 27.40 30.25 10.07
N GLU A 209 27.77 31.33 10.75
CA GLU A 209 26.89 32.06 11.66
C GLU A 209 25.63 32.59 10.97
N VAL A 210 25.80 33.25 9.81
CA VAL A 210 24.66 33.84 9.09
C VAL A 210 23.69 32.79 8.53
N THR A 211 24.14 31.53 8.38
CA THR A 211 23.27 30.43 7.90
C THR A 211 22.72 29.58 9.04
N SER A 212 23.53 29.29 10.06
CA SER A 212 23.17 28.43 11.19
C SER A 212 22.18 29.07 12.17
N CYS A 213 22.05 30.41 12.19
CA CYS A 213 21.08 31.09 13.04
C CYS A 213 19.61 30.71 12.74
N TYR A 214 19.34 30.11 11.58
CA TYR A 214 18.02 29.59 11.19
C TYR A 214 17.77 28.14 11.65
N PHE A 215 18.71 27.53 12.38
CA PHE A 215 18.62 26.14 12.82
C PHE A 215 18.15 26.01 14.30
N PRO A 216 17.08 25.25 14.59
CA PRO A 216 16.16 24.61 13.64
C PRO A 216 15.18 25.62 13.01
N ILE A 217 14.65 25.27 11.83
CA ILE A 217 13.68 26.13 11.14
C ILE A 217 12.36 26.16 11.93
N ASP A 218 11.99 27.35 12.40
CA ASP A 218 10.67 27.62 13.00
C ASP A 218 9.78 28.39 12.02
N PHE A 219 9.22 27.66 11.06
CA PHE A 219 8.32 28.19 10.04
C PHE A 219 6.99 27.41 10.01
N SER A 220 5.87 28.14 9.96
CA SER A 220 4.54 27.59 9.75
C SER A 220 3.91 28.25 8.51
N PRO A 221 3.63 27.50 7.43
CA PRO A 221 3.09 28.08 6.20
C PRO A 221 1.67 28.63 6.44
N PRO A 222 1.30 29.79 5.87
CA PRO A 222 -0.05 30.31 5.93
C PRO A 222 -1.07 29.36 5.27
N PRO A 223 -2.31 29.26 5.80
CA PRO A 223 -3.37 28.52 5.11
C PRO A 223 -3.67 29.19 3.76
N ASN A 224 -3.56 28.43 2.66
CA ASN A 224 -3.64 28.90 1.26
C ASN A 224 -2.47 29.78 0.78
N ASP A 225 -1.22 29.45 1.13
CA ASP A 225 -0.06 30.11 0.54
C ASP A 225 -0.03 29.97 -1.00
N PRO A 226 -0.13 31.07 -1.77
CA PRO A 226 -0.11 31.02 -3.24
C PRO A 226 1.25 30.61 -3.81
N HIS A 227 2.33 30.61 -3.02
CA HIS A 227 3.68 30.25 -3.45
C HIS A 227 4.04 28.79 -3.10
N GLY A 228 3.33 28.18 -2.16
CA GLY A 228 3.48 26.76 -1.81
C GLY A 228 4.78 26.39 -1.09
N ILE A 229 5.47 27.35 -0.43
CA ILE A 229 6.74 27.05 0.26
C ILE A 229 6.46 26.25 1.51
N THR A 230 7.19 25.14 1.67
CA THR A 230 7.02 24.24 2.82
C THR A 230 8.12 24.41 3.85
N LYS A 231 7.81 24.08 5.11
CA LYS A 231 8.82 24.00 6.18
C LYS A 231 9.95 23.03 5.83
N GLU A 232 9.60 21.88 5.25
CA GLU A 232 10.57 20.84 4.88
C GLU A 232 11.57 21.34 3.82
N GLU A 233 11.09 22.09 2.82
CA GLU A 233 11.95 22.67 1.77
C GLU A 233 13.03 23.61 2.34
N LEU A 234 12.68 24.43 3.34
CA LEU A 234 13.64 25.28 4.05
C LEU A 234 14.65 24.45 4.86
N ILE A 235 14.19 23.41 5.56
CA ILE A 235 15.04 22.51 6.34
C ILE A 235 16.05 21.79 5.44
N GLU A 236 15.59 21.19 4.34
CA GLU A 236 16.45 20.46 3.41
C GLU A 236 17.47 21.38 2.73
N THR A 237 17.05 22.58 2.33
CA THR A 237 17.96 23.55 1.70
C THR A 237 19.01 24.05 2.68
N LEU A 238 18.62 24.40 3.91
CA LEU A 238 19.55 24.78 4.97
C LEU A 238 20.51 23.63 5.32
N ARG A 239 20.01 22.40 5.45
CA ARG A 239 20.84 21.21 5.70
C ARG A 239 21.89 21.04 4.62
N ALA A 240 21.52 21.22 3.34
CA ALA A 240 22.47 21.14 2.23
C ALA A 240 23.55 22.22 2.28
N VAL A 241 23.29 23.37 2.90
CA VAL A 241 24.32 24.40 3.17
C VAL A 241 25.23 23.95 4.31
N LEU A 242 24.65 23.61 5.46
CA LEU A 242 25.38 23.29 6.69
C LEU A 242 26.26 22.05 6.52
N THR A 243 25.83 21.07 5.74
CA THR A 243 26.60 19.83 5.51
C THR A 243 27.46 19.86 4.25
N GLY A 244 27.49 20.98 3.53
CA GLY A 244 28.13 21.08 2.22
C GLY A 244 29.65 21.22 2.23
N THR A 245 30.28 21.36 3.40
CA THR A 245 31.74 21.46 3.54
C THR A 245 32.23 20.96 4.91
N PRO A 246 33.32 20.17 4.98
CA PRO A 246 33.95 19.77 6.24
C PRO A 246 34.50 20.95 7.06
N LYS A 247 34.74 22.11 6.43
CA LYS A 247 35.18 23.33 7.15
C LYS A 247 34.16 23.82 8.19
N PHE A 248 32.91 23.37 8.11
CA PHE A 248 31.89 23.68 9.11
C PHE A 248 31.88 22.69 10.28
N ALA A 249 32.69 21.63 10.28
CA ALA A 249 32.67 20.60 11.32
C ALA A 249 32.88 21.16 12.73
N GLU A 250 33.86 22.05 12.90
CA GLU A 250 34.21 22.66 14.19
C GLU A 250 33.09 23.53 14.79
N PHE A 251 32.14 24.02 13.97
CA PHE A 251 31.01 24.83 14.40
C PHE A 251 29.69 24.04 14.43
N LEU A 252 29.46 23.19 13.42
CA LEU A 252 28.23 22.43 13.25
C LEU A 252 28.08 21.31 14.29
N LEU A 253 29.16 20.59 14.62
CA LEU A 253 29.08 19.48 15.57
C LEU A 253 28.73 19.97 17.00
N PRO A 254 29.34 21.06 17.52
CA PRO A 254 28.87 21.69 18.76
C PRO A 254 27.40 22.13 18.71
N LEU A 255 26.96 22.76 17.62
CA LEU A 255 25.56 23.18 17.46
C LEU A 255 24.61 21.98 17.48
N ILE A 256 24.95 20.89 16.80
CA ILE A 256 24.17 19.64 16.81
C ILE A 256 24.07 19.10 18.24
N ILE A 257 25.17 19.02 18.98
CA ILE A 257 25.18 18.56 20.37
C ILE A 257 24.27 19.44 21.23
N GLU A 258 24.40 20.78 21.13
CA GLU A 258 23.55 21.73 21.86
C GLU A 258 22.06 21.52 21.57
N LYS A 259 21.69 21.34 20.29
CA LYS A 259 20.29 21.15 19.91
C LYS A 259 19.75 19.77 20.27
N LEU A 260 20.57 18.71 20.23
CA LEU A 260 20.20 17.39 20.74
C LEU A 260 19.95 17.42 22.25
N ASP A 261 20.68 18.27 22.98
CA ASP A 261 20.59 18.45 24.43
C ASP A 261 19.44 19.35 24.89
N SER A 262 18.79 20.05 23.97
CA SER A 262 17.58 20.82 24.25
C SER A 262 16.34 19.94 24.43
N ASP A 263 15.22 20.49 24.95
CA ASP A 263 13.95 19.75 25.08
C ASP A 263 13.06 19.81 23.82
N VAL A 264 13.51 20.46 22.74
CA VAL A 264 12.71 20.73 21.54
C VAL A 264 12.76 19.54 20.58
N GLN A 265 11.69 18.76 20.50
CA GLN A 265 11.64 17.54 19.69
C GLN A 265 11.97 17.74 18.19
N SER A 266 11.50 18.83 17.57
CA SER A 266 11.82 19.13 16.18
C SER A 266 13.31 19.45 16.01
N ALA A 267 13.91 20.18 16.95
CA ALA A 267 15.34 20.48 16.94
C ALA A 267 16.17 19.20 17.04
N LYS A 268 15.78 18.28 17.92
CA LYS A 268 16.44 16.96 18.05
C LYS A 268 16.39 16.19 16.74
N LEU A 269 15.21 16.09 16.12
CA LEU A 269 15.05 15.36 14.87
C LEU A 269 15.90 15.98 13.75
N ASP A 270 15.84 17.30 13.57
CA ASP A 270 16.63 18.01 12.56
C ASP A 270 18.13 17.83 12.80
N SER A 271 18.57 17.81 14.07
CA SER A 271 19.98 17.62 14.45
C SER A 271 20.47 16.21 14.12
N LEU A 272 19.68 15.18 14.42
CA LEU A 272 20.00 13.79 14.07
C LEU A 272 20.11 13.59 12.56
N GLN A 273 19.14 14.11 11.80
CA GLN A 273 19.15 14.01 10.33
C GLN A 273 20.32 14.79 9.72
N THR A 274 20.64 15.96 10.27
CA THR A 274 21.78 16.78 9.83
C THR A 274 23.11 16.09 10.14
N LEU A 275 23.23 15.45 11.32
CA LEU A 275 24.40 14.63 11.68
C LEU A 275 24.59 13.47 10.70
N THR A 276 23.54 12.70 10.41
CA THR A 276 23.59 11.62 9.41
C THR A 276 24.03 12.13 8.04
N ALA A 277 23.57 13.32 7.63
CA ALA A 277 23.96 13.92 6.37
C ALA A 277 25.43 14.39 6.35
N CYS A 278 25.92 15.05 7.40
CA CYS A 278 27.28 15.60 7.42
C CYS A 278 28.36 14.52 7.49
N VAL A 279 28.16 13.45 8.28
CA VAL A 279 29.13 12.35 8.40
C VAL A 279 29.33 11.56 7.11
N SER A 280 28.47 11.74 6.11
CA SER A 280 28.69 11.16 4.78
C SER A 280 29.90 11.78 4.05
N GLN A 281 30.18 13.07 4.33
CA GLN A 281 31.23 13.88 3.70
C GLN A 281 32.46 14.10 4.60
N TYR A 282 32.33 13.91 5.91
CA TYR A 282 33.42 14.13 6.87
C TYR A 282 34.38 12.94 6.92
N GLU A 283 35.56 13.19 7.47
CA GLU A 283 36.58 12.19 7.81
C GLU A 283 36.75 12.06 9.32
N HIS A 284 37.52 11.06 9.78
CA HIS A 284 37.75 10.81 11.20
C HIS A 284 38.31 12.03 11.96
N LYS A 285 39.21 12.80 11.33
CA LYS A 285 39.83 14.00 11.94
C LYS A 285 38.83 15.11 12.27
N ASP A 286 37.78 15.23 11.46
CA ASP A 286 36.75 16.28 11.63
C ASP A 286 35.82 15.96 12.82
N LEU A 287 35.77 14.67 13.22
CA LEU A 287 34.88 14.16 14.26
C LEU A 287 35.58 13.91 15.59
N ALA A 288 36.91 13.70 15.58
CA ALA A 288 37.67 13.11 16.68
C ALA A 288 37.43 13.80 18.03
N GLU A 289 37.45 15.13 18.08
CA GLU A 289 37.28 15.91 19.32
C GLU A 289 35.84 15.90 19.85
N PHE A 290 34.86 15.54 19.02
CA PHE A 290 33.43 15.61 19.33
C PHE A 290 32.79 14.24 19.57
N LEU A 291 33.51 13.13 19.36
CA LEU A 291 32.95 11.77 19.42
C LEU A 291 32.30 11.44 20.77
N GLU A 292 32.92 11.82 21.88
CA GLU A 292 32.39 11.54 23.23
C GLU A 292 31.10 12.33 23.52
N GLY A 293 31.07 13.61 23.11
CA GLY A 293 29.88 14.47 23.23
C GLY A 293 28.73 13.95 22.36
N LEU A 294 29.00 13.64 21.09
CA LEU A 294 28.02 13.07 20.17
C LEU A 294 27.47 11.74 20.70
N TRP A 295 28.33 10.84 21.19
CA TRP A 295 27.88 9.58 21.77
C TRP A 295 26.98 9.80 22.99
N THR A 296 27.35 10.72 23.88
CA THR A 296 26.58 11.02 25.09
C THR A 296 25.17 11.49 24.74
N SER A 297 25.03 12.42 23.79
CA SER A 297 23.74 12.93 23.33
C SER A 297 22.93 11.85 22.59
N LEU A 298 23.55 11.11 21.66
CA LEU A 298 22.88 10.03 20.92
C LEU A 298 22.35 8.93 21.85
N ARG A 299 23.18 8.48 22.79
CA ARG A 299 22.80 7.50 23.81
C ARG A 299 21.64 8.02 24.64
N ARG A 300 21.71 9.26 25.13
CA ARG A 300 20.62 9.86 25.93
C ARG A 300 19.29 9.82 25.17
N GLU A 301 19.29 10.26 23.92
CA GLU A 301 18.05 10.34 23.14
C GLU A 301 17.44 8.96 22.86
N VAL A 302 18.25 7.94 22.52
CA VAL A 302 17.73 6.59 22.29
C VAL A 302 17.21 5.94 23.58
N PHE A 303 17.77 6.26 24.75
CA PHE A 303 17.30 5.72 26.03
C PHE A 303 16.06 6.44 26.58
N GLN A 304 15.90 7.74 26.31
CA GLN A 304 14.91 8.58 26.99
C GLN A 304 13.72 8.98 26.11
N THR A 305 13.85 8.94 24.79
CA THR A 305 12.80 9.43 23.90
C THR A 305 11.57 8.52 23.91
N SER A 306 10.38 9.12 23.87
CA SER A 306 9.12 8.44 23.58
C SER A 306 8.73 8.50 22.09
N SER A 307 9.49 9.24 21.28
CA SER A 307 9.23 9.43 19.86
C SER A 307 9.99 8.40 19.02
N GLU A 308 9.27 7.49 18.37
CA GLU A 308 9.84 6.49 17.45
C GLU A 308 10.65 7.13 16.32
N ARG A 309 10.27 8.35 15.87
CA ARG A 309 11.00 9.08 14.83
C ARG A 309 12.38 9.52 15.30
N ILE A 310 12.48 10.00 16.55
CA ILE A 310 13.76 10.42 17.15
C ILE A 310 14.62 9.18 17.42
N GLU A 311 14.03 8.10 17.96
CA GLU A 311 14.76 6.85 18.17
C GLU A 311 15.36 6.33 16.85
N SER A 312 14.55 6.25 15.79
CA SER A 312 14.99 5.79 14.47
C SER A 312 16.08 6.69 13.87
N ALA A 313 15.93 8.02 13.96
CA ALA A 313 16.94 8.96 13.49
C ALA A 313 18.24 8.85 14.31
N GLY A 314 18.15 8.60 15.61
CA GLY A 314 19.30 8.38 16.50
C GLY A 314 20.10 7.14 16.13
N LEU A 315 19.40 6.02 15.88
CA LEU A 315 20.02 4.78 15.42
C LEU A 315 20.67 4.97 14.03
N ALA A 316 20.01 5.67 13.11
CA ALA A 316 20.58 5.98 11.80
C ALA A 316 21.84 6.85 11.90
N ALA A 317 21.86 7.82 12.82
CA ALA A 317 23.05 8.63 13.11
C ALA A 317 24.20 7.80 13.67
N VAL A 318 23.94 6.86 14.59
CA VAL A 318 24.96 5.92 15.10
C VAL A 318 25.52 5.05 13.98
N THR A 319 24.66 4.49 13.11
CA THR A 319 25.11 3.71 11.95
C THR A 319 25.97 4.55 11.01
N ALA A 320 25.53 5.77 10.68
CA ALA A 320 26.24 6.66 9.77
C ALA A 320 27.59 7.12 10.34
N LEU A 321 27.64 7.47 11.63
CA LEU A 321 28.87 7.83 12.35
C LEU A 321 29.86 6.65 12.37
N THR A 322 29.39 5.46 12.74
CA THR A 322 30.23 4.24 12.75
C THR A 322 30.74 3.91 11.35
N SER A 323 29.89 4.07 10.32
CA SER A 323 30.27 3.86 8.93
C SER A 323 31.33 4.87 8.48
N CYS A 324 31.18 6.14 8.85
CA CYS A 324 32.18 7.18 8.60
C CYS A 324 33.55 6.82 9.17
N LEU A 325 33.60 6.44 10.45
CA LEU A 325 34.85 6.04 11.13
C LEU A 325 35.44 4.74 10.55
N SER A 326 34.63 3.86 9.99
CA SER A 326 35.10 2.62 9.36
C SER A 326 35.75 2.81 7.99
N ARG A 327 35.51 3.94 7.31
CA ARG A 327 36.10 4.27 6.00
C ARG A 327 37.54 4.75 6.10
N SER A 328 38.02 5.08 7.29
CA SER A 328 39.39 5.54 7.53
C SER A 328 40.40 4.51 7.04
N VAL A 329 41.22 4.87 6.05
CA VAL A 329 42.33 4.03 5.60
C VAL A 329 43.35 3.98 6.73
N LEU A 330 43.60 2.78 7.25
CA LEU A 330 44.66 2.51 8.23
C LEU A 330 46.02 2.73 7.57
N ASN A 331 46.48 3.98 7.50
CA ASN A 331 47.92 4.25 7.39
C ASN A 331 48.54 3.91 8.74
N SER A 332 49.81 3.46 8.78
CA SER A 332 50.47 2.98 10.00
C SER A 332 50.51 3.98 11.16
N ASP A 333 50.25 5.26 10.88
CA ASP A 333 50.42 6.38 11.80
C ASP A 333 49.09 7.02 12.25
N SER A 334 47.92 6.54 11.79
CA SER A 334 46.60 7.07 12.19
C SER A 334 46.01 6.31 13.38
N GLU A 335 45.53 7.03 14.39
CA GLU A 335 44.76 6.44 15.50
C GLU A 335 43.47 5.79 14.99
N ASP A 336 43.15 4.61 15.51
CA ASP A 336 41.98 3.84 15.10
C ASP A 336 40.70 4.37 15.74
N SER A 337 40.20 5.52 15.26
CA SER A 337 39.02 6.19 15.82
C SER A 337 37.76 5.31 15.84
N LEU A 338 37.68 4.32 14.94
CA LEU A 338 36.60 3.32 14.98
C LEU A 338 36.64 2.49 16.27
N SER A 339 37.80 1.95 16.65
CA SER A 339 37.87 1.14 17.88
C SER A 339 37.62 2.00 19.11
N THR A 340 38.18 3.22 19.16
CA THR A 340 37.91 4.17 20.25
C THR A 340 36.42 4.45 20.40
N PHE A 341 35.71 4.73 19.29
CA PHE A 341 34.27 4.96 19.34
C PHE A 341 33.49 3.70 19.73
N LEU A 342 33.82 2.53 19.16
CA LEU A 342 33.18 1.26 19.52
C LEU A 342 33.39 0.92 21.00
N ASP A 343 34.55 1.23 21.57
CA ASP A 343 34.82 1.03 23.00
C ASP A 343 33.92 1.91 23.89
N LEU A 344 33.65 3.17 23.49
CA LEU A 344 32.68 4.02 24.18
C LEU A 344 31.28 3.40 24.14
N VAL A 345 30.83 2.98 22.96
CA VAL A 345 29.51 2.35 22.76
C VAL A 345 29.40 1.06 23.57
N LEU A 346 30.40 0.19 23.49
CA LEU A 346 30.43 -1.11 24.15
C LEU A 346 30.47 -0.98 25.67
N LYS A 347 31.32 -0.09 26.20
CA LYS A 347 31.47 0.11 27.65
C LYS A 347 30.13 0.48 28.31
N ASP A 348 29.38 1.37 27.69
CA ASP A 348 28.10 1.85 28.21
C ASP A 348 26.96 0.85 28.00
N CYS A 349 26.89 0.22 26.83
CA CYS A 349 25.78 -0.67 26.49
C CYS A 349 25.93 -2.06 27.12
N LYS A 350 27.17 -2.55 27.31
CA LYS A 350 27.42 -3.91 27.82
C LYS A 350 26.96 -4.10 29.26
N HIS A 351 27.07 -3.08 30.11
CA HIS A 351 26.55 -3.14 31.48
C HIS A 351 25.04 -3.43 31.49
N HIS A 352 24.27 -2.63 30.74
CA HIS A 352 22.82 -2.75 30.63
C HIS A 352 22.36 -4.05 29.95
N LEU A 353 23.15 -4.59 29.00
CA LEU A 353 22.89 -5.91 28.43
C LEU A 353 23.05 -7.05 29.45
N CYS A 354 23.84 -6.83 30.50
CA CYS A 354 24.14 -7.82 31.55
C CYS A 354 23.28 -7.67 32.82
N GLU A 355 22.38 -6.68 32.86
CA GLU A 355 21.53 -6.43 34.02
C GLU A 355 20.47 -7.52 34.21
N PRO A 356 20.23 -7.99 35.45
CA PRO A 356 19.33 -9.11 35.67
C PRO A 356 17.85 -8.91 35.35
N ASP A 357 17.35 -7.67 35.35
CA ASP A 357 15.95 -7.34 35.12
C ASP A 357 15.64 -6.95 33.67
N LEU A 358 16.66 -6.88 32.80
CA LEU A 358 16.56 -6.63 31.36
C LEU A 358 15.81 -5.34 30.97
N LYS A 359 15.61 -4.38 31.88
CA LYS A 359 14.82 -3.17 31.59
C LYS A 359 15.43 -2.31 30.50
N LEU A 360 16.76 -2.21 30.49
CA LEU A 360 17.52 -1.38 29.56
C LEU A 360 18.20 -2.20 28.46
N VAL A 361 17.81 -3.48 28.30
CA VAL A 361 18.39 -4.38 27.30
C VAL A 361 18.11 -3.88 25.88
N TRP A 362 16.90 -3.36 25.63
CA TRP A 362 16.46 -3.01 24.28
C TRP A 362 17.12 -1.76 23.71
N PRO A 363 17.13 -0.61 24.41
CA PRO A 363 17.86 0.58 23.92
C PRO A 363 19.35 0.26 23.68
N SER A 364 19.97 -0.48 24.58
CA SER A 364 21.37 -0.90 24.48
C SER A 364 21.60 -1.83 23.28
N ALA A 365 20.75 -2.83 23.11
CA ALA A 365 20.82 -3.75 21.97
C ALA A 365 20.63 -3.02 20.64
N LYS A 366 19.67 -2.09 20.54
CA LYS A 366 19.42 -1.31 19.32
C LYS A 366 20.63 -0.44 18.94
N LEU A 367 21.25 0.26 19.91
CA LEU A 367 22.46 1.06 19.65
C LEU A 367 23.63 0.20 19.15
N LEU A 368 23.85 -0.95 19.79
CA LEU A 368 24.90 -1.89 19.38
C LEU A 368 24.62 -2.52 18.02
N GLN A 369 23.35 -2.82 17.71
CA GLN A 369 22.92 -3.30 16.39
C GLN A 369 23.13 -2.24 15.31
N ALA A 370 22.82 -0.97 15.61
CA ALA A 370 23.06 0.15 14.71
C ALA A 370 24.56 0.29 14.38
N ALA A 371 25.44 0.22 15.39
CA ALA A 371 26.89 0.22 15.19
C ALA A 371 27.37 -1.04 14.44
N CYS A 372 26.86 -2.22 14.80
CA CYS A 372 27.19 -3.50 14.19
C CYS A 372 26.89 -3.52 12.68
N SER A 373 25.75 -2.98 12.26
CA SER A 373 25.31 -2.96 10.85
C SER A 373 26.11 -2.02 9.93
N ALA A 374 26.94 -1.16 10.50
CA ALA A 374 27.59 -0.06 9.77
C ALA A 374 28.74 -0.51 8.86
N SER A 375 29.49 -1.56 9.24
CA SER A 375 30.61 -2.11 8.46
C SER A 375 30.97 -3.53 8.91
N SER A 376 31.68 -4.29 8.05
CA SER A 376 32.17 -5.63 8.41
C SER A 376 33.07 -5.59 9.66
N ARG A 377 34.01 -4.63 9.73
CA ARG A 377 34.91 -4.45 10.90
C ARG A 377 34.14 -4.16 12.19
N ALA A 378 33.15 -3.28 12.14
CA ALA A 378 32.28 -3.00 13.29
C ALA A 378 31.48 -4.24 13.70
N SER A 379 30.94 -4.98 12.72
CA SER A 379 30.19 -6.20 12.98
C SER A 379 31.01 -7.27 13.69
N HIS A 380 32.27 -7.48 13.27
CA HIS A 380 33.19 -8.40 13.93
C HIS A 380 33.51 -7.96 15.36
N ALA A 381 33.88 -6.70 15.56
CA ALA A 381 34.24 -6.18 16.88
C ALA A 381 33.05 -6.23 17.86
N THR A 382 31.88 -5.75 17.45
CA THR A 382 30.68 -5.73 18.30
C THR A 382 30.19 -7.14 18.62
N THR A 383 30.14 -8.03 17.63
CA THR A 383 29.67 -9.42 17.85
C THR A 383 30.62 -10.18 18.76
N ALA A 384 31.93 -10.07 18.55
CA ALA A 384 32.93 -10.72 19.40
C ALA A 384 32.84 -10.25 20.87
N ALA A 385 32.54 -8.97 21.10
CA ALA A 385 32.47 -8.39 22.43
C ALA A 385 31.19 -8.73 23.21
N VAL A 386 30.07 -8.94 22.51
CA VAL A 386 28.72 -9.04 23.10
C VAL A 386 28.16 -10.46 23.08
N MET A 387 28.40 -11.23 22.02
CA MET A 387 27.76 -12.54 21.82
C MET A 387 28.05 -13.56 22.94
N PRO A 388 29.30 -13.70 23.45
CA PRO A 388 29.57 -14.61 24.57
C PRO A 388 28.71 -14.33 25.81
N SER A 389 28.56 -13.05 26.17
CA SER A 389 27.77 -12.64 27.33
C SER A 389 26.27 -12.89 27.14
N LEU A 390 25.73 -12.71 25.93
CA LEU A 390 24.32 -13.01 25.64
C LEU A 390 24.04 -14.52 25.70
N ILE A 391 24.96 -15.35 25.18
CA ILE A 391 24.85 -16.82 25.22
C ILE A 391 24.90 -17.32 26.67
N GLU A 392 25.84 -16.82 27.47
CA GLU A 392 25.97 -17.18 28.88
C GLU A 392 24.73 -16.76 29.69
N GLN A 393 24.22 -15.55 29.46
CA GLN A 393 23.00 -15.09 30.10
C GLN A 393 21.79 -15.92 29.69
N TYR A 394 21.66 -16.28 28.42
CA TYR A 394 20.57 -17.15 27.99
C TYR A 394 20.63 -18.50 28.71
N SER A 395 21.83 -19.08 28.81
CA SER A 395 22.06 -20.41 29.39
C SER A 395 21.85 -20.45 30.90
N SER A 396 22.10 -19.35 31.61
CA SER A 396 21.95 -19.24 33.07
C SER A 396 20.52 -18.96 33.52
N ARG A 397 19.60 -18.60 32.62
CA ARG A 397 18.22 -18.20 32.95
C ARG A 397 17.25 -19.35 32.77
N THR A 398 16.32 -19.50 33.71
CA THR A 398 15.24 -20.51 33.63
C THR A 398 13.91 -19.94 33.15
N GLN A 399 13.67 -18.64 33.33
CA GLN A 399 12.41 -18.01 32.95
C GLN A 399 12.30 -17.84 31.43
N CYS A 400 11.23 -18.40 30.84
CA CYS A 400 10.98 -18.35 29.40
C CYS A 400 10.87 -16.92 28.84
N SER A 401 10.30 -15.97 29.61
CA SER A 401 10.19 -14.56 29.20
C SER A 401 11.56 -13.89 29.01
N HIS A 402 12.51 -14.15 29.91
CA HIS A 402 13.88 -13.64 29.83
C HIS A 402 14.63 -14.32 28.68
N ARG A 403 14.56 -15.65 28.57
CA ARG A 403 15.16 -16.40 27.46
C ARG A 403 14.64 -15.93 26.11
N ARG A 404 13.34 -15.68 25.98
CA ARG A 404 12.71 -15.12 24.77
C ARG A 404 13.30 -13.77 24.41
N THR A 405 13.38 -12.86 25.39
CA THR A 405 13.91 -11.50 25.18
C THR A 405 15.38 -11.54 24.71
N LEU A 406 16.22 -12.36 25.36
CA LEU A 406 17.62 -12.54 24.96
C LEU A 406 17.75 -13.18 23.58
N LEU A 407 16.92 -14.19 23.26
CA LEU A 407 16.89 -14.82 21.94
C LEU A 407 16.49 -13.82 20.86
N GLU A 408 15.54 -12.93 21.14
CA GLU A 408 15.12 -11.86 20.23
C GLU A 408 16.24 -10.82 20.03
N VAL A 409 16.98 -10.47 21.08
CA VAL A 409 18.16 -9.59 20.95
C VAL A 409 19.22 -10.23 20.04
N VAL A 410 19.55 -11.51 20.25
CA VAL A 410 20.51 -12.25 19.42
C VAL A 410 20.02 -12.35 17.97
N LEU A 411 18.74 -12.65 17.76
CA LEU A 411 18.11 -12.67 16.45
C LEU A 411 18.31 -11.34 15.71
N ARG A 412 18.09 -10.20 16.38
CA ARG A 412 18.25 -8.88 15.78
C ARG A 412 19.71 -8.55 15.47
N PHE A 413 20.68 -9.05 16.24
CA PHE A 413 22.10 -8.99 15.86
C PHE A 413 22.38 -9.78 14.58
N ILE A 414 21.87 -11.00 14.45
CA ILE A 414 22.04 -11.83 13.24
C ILE A 414 21.46 -11.12 12.01
N GLN A 415 20.29 -10.50 12.16
CA GLN A 415 19.64 -9.73 11.09
C GLN A 415 20.34 -8.41 10.75
N SER A 416 21.11 -7.85 11.68
CA SER A 416 21.84 -6.58 11.48
C SER A 416 23.13 -6.75 10.66
N VAL A 417 23.68 -7.96 10.61
CA VAL A 417 24.89 -8.27 9.84
C VAL A 417 24.49 -8.57 8.40
N LYS A 418 25.05 -7.82 7.44
CA LYS A 418 24.80 -8.03 6.01
C LYS A 418 25.32 -9.41 5.59
N THR A 419 24.51 -10.17 4.87
CA THR A 419 24.94 -11.41 4.21
C THR A 419 25.86 -11.05 3.04
N SER A 420 27.16 -11.28 3.18
CA SER A 420 28.15 -11.07 2.11
C SER A 420 27.82 -11.98 0.92
N GLN A 421 27.30 -11.42 -0.17
CA GLN A 421 26.94 -12.18 -1.38
C GLN A 421 28.11 -12.38 -2.38
N SER A 422 29.37 -12.02 -2.06
CA SER A 422 30.37 -11.89 -3.12
C SER A 422 31.85 -12.12 -2.80
N SER A 423 32.23 -12.83 -1.73
CA SER A 423 33.60 -13.35 -1.63
C SER A 423 33.60 -14.76 -1.04
N GLU A 424 34.16 -15.72 -1.77
CA GLU A 424 34.23 -17.15 -1.36
C GLU A 424 35.09 -17.40 -0.09
N ASN A 425 35.59 -16.35 0.57
CA ASN A 425 36.61 -16.44 1.63
C ASN A 425 36.29 -15.67 2.93
N GLU A 426 35.15 -14.99 3.07
CA GLU A 426 34.79 -14.37 4.36
C GLU A 426 33.88 -15.30 5.17
N GLU A 427 34.44 -15.94 6.20
CA GLU A 427 33.66 -16.70 7.18
C GLU A 427 32.65 -15.79 7.89
N SER A 428 31.43 -16.28 8.12
CA SER A 428 30.41 -15.56 8.88
C SER A 428 30.96 -15.11 10.24
N VAL A 429 30.63 -13.88 10.64
CA VAL A 429 30.97 -13.34 11.98
C VAL A 429 30.47 -14.25 13.10
N PHE A 430 29.43 -15.05 12.84
CA PHE A 430 28.82 -15.96 13.80
C PHE A 430 29.41 -17.37 13.78
N SER A 431 30.36 -17.70 12.89
CA SER A 431 30.95 -19.04 12.76
C SER A 431 31.51 -19.57 14.08
N ALA A 432 32.19 -18.71 14.85
CA ALA A 432 32.75 -19.07 16.16
C ALA A 432 31.67 -19.41 17.22
N PHE A 433 30.43 -18.94 17.04
CA PHE A 433 29.32 -19.11 17.97
C PHE A 433 28.27 -20.10 17.49
N ARG A 434 28.47 -20.72 16.32
CA ARG A 434 27.51 -21.60 15.62
C ARG A 434 26.86 -22.62 16.55
N GLN A 435 27.66 -23.43 17.22
CA GLN A 435 27.17 -24.53 18.06
C GLN A 435 26.31 -24.02 19.21
N SER A 436 26.72 -22.92 19.85
CA SER A 436 25.96 -22.29 20.94
C SER A 436 24.64 -21.70 20.45
N LEU A 437 24.64 -21.02 19.30
CA LEU A 437 23.42 -20.45 18.70
C LEU A 437 22.41 -21.54 18.32
N CYS A 438 22.88 -22.65 17.72
CA CYS A 438 22.03 -23.80 17.43
C CYS A 438 21.49 -24.42 18.73
N GLY A 439 22.33 -24.57 19.76
CA GLY A 439 21.92 -25.05 21.08
C GLY A 439 20.83 -24.19 21.74
N MET A 440 20.92 -22.86 21.63
CA MET A 440 19.89 -21.94 22.12
C MET A 440 18.54 -22.17 21.41
N VAL A 441 18.58 -22.28 20.07
CA VAL A 441 17.38 -22.49 19.24
C VAL A 441 16.74 -23.84 19.55
N PHE A 442 17.49 -24.93 19.55
CA PHE A 442 16.95 -26.28 19.79
C PHE A 442 16.44 -26.45 21.22
N SER A 443 17.12 -25.83 22.20
CA SER A 443 16.62 -25.78 23.57
C SER A 443 15.29 -25.02 23.65
N ALA A 444 15.17 -23.85 23.00
CA ALA A 444 13.92 -23.08 22.97
C ALA A 444 12.78 -23.80 22.25
N LEU A 445 13.05 -24.51 21.15
CA LEU A 445 12.06 -25.30 20.42
C LEU A 445 11.56 -26.51 21.25
N SER A 446 12.35 -26.97 22.22
CA SER A 446 11.99 -28.08 23.11
C SER A 446 11.10 -27.67 24.29
N GLU A 447 11.01 -26.38 24.59
CA GLU A 447 10.12 -25.83 25.62
C GLU A 447 8.66 -25.85 25.16
N THR A 448 7.72 -25.66 26.09
CA THR A 448 6.27 -25.56 25.83
C THR A 448 5.76 -24.12 25.75
N ASN A 449 6.63 -23.13 25.95
CA ASN A 449 6.22 -21.72 25.91
C ASN A 449 6.08 -21.22 24.46
N ALA A 450 4.83 -20.96 24.04
CA ALA A 450 4.52 -20.52 22.69
C ALA A 450 5.35 -19.32 22.20
N SER A 451 5.49 -18.28 23.02
CA SER A 451 6.23 -17.07 22.63
C SER A 451 7.72 -17.33 22.40
N LEU A 452 8.33 -18.23 23.19
CA LEU A 452 9.72 -18.63 23.05
C LEU A 452 9.94 -19.50 21.81
N GLN A 453 9.04 -20.46 21.54
CA GLN A 453 9.10 -21.30 20.34
C GLN A 453 8.95 -20.47 19.05
N ILE A 454 8.06 -19.47 19.03
CA ILE A 454 7.89 -18.56 17.88
C ILE A 454 9.16 -17.74 17.63
N THR A 455 9.80 -17.22 18.68
CA THR A 455 11.09 -16.53 18.52
C THR A 455 12.18 -17.48 18.05
N ALA A 456 12.18 -18.74 18.52
CA ALA A 456 13.15 -19.75 18.10
C ALA A 456 13.01 -20.18 16.64
N THR A 457 11.79 -20.35 16.13
CA THR A 457 11.55 -20.62 14.71
C THR A 457 11.99 -19.46 13.81
N SER A 458 11.76 -18.21 14.25
CA SER A 458 12.25 -17.01 13.57
C SER A 458 13.79 -16.95 13.54
N MET A 459 14.43 -17.32 14.66
CA MET A 459 15.89 -17.40 14.75
C MET A 459 16.46 -18.52 13.89
N LEU A 460 15.85 -19.71 13.89
CA LEU A 460 16.24 -20.82 13.03
C LEU A 460 16.19 -20.42 11.55
N THR A 461 15.13 -19.74 11.13
CA THR A 461 14.99 -19.23 9.77
C THR A 461 16.12 -18.24 9.43
N SER A 462 16.43 -17.32 10.34
CA SER A 462 17.50 -16.33 10.13
C SER A 462 18.90 -16.98 10.11
N LEU A 463 19.14 -18.03 10.90
CA LEU A 463 20.38 -18.80 10.86
C LEU A 463 20.53 -19.55 9.53
N ALA A 464 19.45 -20.13 9.00
CA ALA A 464 19.47 -20.84 7.72
C ALA A 464 19.77 -19.91 6.53
N GLN A 465 19.35 -18.65 6.60
CA GLN A 465 19.63 -17.64 5.57
C GLN A 465 21.11 -17.19 5.54
N GLN A 466 21.86 -17.40 6.62
CA GLN A 466 23.28 -17.10 6.69
C GLN A 466 24.09 -18.23 6.01
N THR A 467 24.78 -17.90 4.92
CA THR A 467 25.51 -18.89 4.12
C THR A 467 26.59 -19.58 4.95
N GLY A 468 26.59 -20.91 4.95
CA GLY A 468 27.60 -21.74 5.64
C GLY A 468 27.46 -21.81 7.17
N LEU A 469 26.43 -21.21 7.77
CA LEU A 469 26.28 -21.20 9.23
C LEU A 469 25.63 -22.48 9.77
N LEU A 470 24.69 -23.12 9.08
CA LEU A 470 24.13 -24.41 9.49
C LEU A 470 24.84 -25.56 8.79
N LEU A 471 25.24 -26.58 9.55
CA LEU A 471 25.71 -27.86 9.02
C LEU A 471 24.51 -28.76 8.68
N ASP A 472 24.73 -29.74 7.81
CA ASP A 472 23.70 -30.73 7.46
C ASP A 472 23.13 -31.43 8.71
N SER A 473 23.97 -31.70 9.72
CA SER A 473 23.51 -32.28 10.99
C SER A 473 22.60 -31.35 11.79
N ASP A 474 22.80 -30.03 11.73
CA ASP A 474 21.93 -29.08 12.41
C ASP A 474 20.59 -28.96 11.68
N VAL A 475 20.60 -29.01 10.33
CA VAL A 475 19.39 -29.01 9.51
C VAL A 475 18.56 -30.27 9.79
N GLU A 476 19.20 -31.42 9.92
CA GLU A 476 18.50 -32.66 10.32
C GLU A 476 17.84 -32.54 11.69
N LEU A 477 18.56 -32.03 12.70
CA LEU A 477 17.99 -31.82 14.04
C LEU A 477 16.86 -30.78 14.03
N ALA A 478 17.01 -29.71 13.25
CA ALA A 478 15.97 -28.71 13.05
C ALA A 478 14.70 -29.35 12.48
N VAL A 479 14.83 -30.19 11.45
CA VAL A 479 13.71 -30.93 10.85
C VAL A 479 13.07 -31.89 11.87
N ASP A 480 13.86 -32.56 12.72
CA ASP A 480 13.31 -33.42 13.77
C ASP A 480 12.47 -32.62 14.80
N HIS A 481 12.96 -31.44 15.22
CA HIS A 481 12.21 -30.53 16.10
C HIS A 481 10.93 -30.01 15.44
N LEU A 482 11.01 -29.53 14.19
CA LEU A 482 9.85 -29.03 13.46
C LEU A 482 8.82 -30.14 13.25
N THR A 483 9.26 -31.35 12.89
CA THR A 483 8.38 -32.51 12.71
C THR A 483 7.67 -32.88 14.00
N ARG A 484 8.38 -32.90 15.15
CA ARG A 484 7.75 -33.11 16.46
C ARG A 484 6.67 -32.06 16.73
N LEU A 485 6.98 -30.77 16.54
CA LEU A 485 6.02 -29.69 16.80
C LEU A 485 4.81 -29.75 15.87
N LEU A 486 4.98 -30.05 14.58
CA LEU A 486 3.86 -30.23 13.65
C LEU A 486 2.89 -31.33 14.13
N LEU A 487 3.43 -32.40 14.73
CA LEU A 487 2.65 -33.52 15.22
C LEU A 487 2.01 -33.25 16.59
N THR A 488 2.68 -32.55 17.51
CA THR A 488 2.26 -32.47 18.92
C THR A 488 1.70 -31.12 19.36
N GLU A 489 1.99 -30.01 18.66
CA GLU A 489 1.69 -28.66 19.14
C GLU A 489 0.21 -28.29 19.00
N GLU A 490 -0.37 -27.60 19.98
CA GLU A 490 -1.81 -27.24 19.97
C GLU A 490 -2.07 -25.74 19.79
N ASP A 491 -1.11 -24.85 20.07
CA ASP A 491 -1.27 -23.41 19.83
C ASP A 491 -1.17 -23.10 18.32
N ASP A 492 -2.23 -22.50 17.76
CA ASP A 492 -2.32 -22.16 16.35
C ASP A 492 -1.20 -21.21 15.88
N ARG A 493 -0.73 -20.30 16.75
CA ARG A 493 0.33 -19.34 16.41
C ARG A 493 1.68 -20.02 16.32
N VAL A 494 1.96 -20.96 17.22
CA VAL A 494 3.19 -21.77 17.15
C VAL A 494 3.13 -22.67 15.91
N SER A 495 1.98 -23.30 15.67
CA SER A 495 1.76 -24.15 14.50
C SER A 495 2.02 -23.42 13.20
N LEU A 496 1.51 -22.19 13.06
CA LEU A 496 1.76 -21.34 11.90
C LEU A 496 3.25 -20.99 11.77
N ALA A 497 3.90 -20.56 12.85
CA ALA A 497 5.32 -20.21 12.83
C ALA A 497 6.22 -21.42 12.47
N VAL A 498 5.85 -22.62 12.91
CA VAL A 498 6.54 -23.87 12.57
C VAL A 498 6.35 -24.23 11.10
N VAL A 499 5.13 -24.09 10.56
CA VAL A 499 4.82 -24.32 9.14
C VAL A 499 5.62 -23.36 8.25
N ASP A 500 5.65 -22.07 8.60
CA ASP A 500 6.38 -21.06 7.84
C ASP A 500 7.91 -21.28 7.90
N CYS A 501 8.43 -21.62 9.08
CA CYS A 501 9.84 -22.00 9.27
C CYS A 501 10.21 -23.24 8.44
N ALA A 502 9.37 -24.29 8.46
CA ALA A 502 9.57 -25.48 7.65
C ALA A 502 9.59 -25.15 6.14
N GLY A 503 8.70 -24.27 5.68
CA GLY A 503 8.69 -23.78 4.31
C GLY A 503 9.99 -23.08 3.91
N ALA A 504 10.46 -22.14 4.74
CA ALA A 504 11.69 -21.41 4.51
C ALA A 504 12.93 -22.33 4.49
N LEU A 505 13.02 -23.29 5.41
CA LEU A 505 14.13 -24.25 5.43
C LEU A 505 14.07 -25.23 4.26
N ALA A 506 12.88 -25.66 3.83
CA ALA A 506 12.73 -26.57 2.67
C ALA A 506 13.17 -25.93 1.35
N GLU A 507 13.02 -24.60 1.22
CA GLU A 507 13.51 -23.87 0.06
C GLU A 507 15.04 -23.89 -0.05
N LEU A 508 15.74 -23.87 1.09
CA LEU A 508 17.20 -23.86 1.19
C LEU A 508 17.80 -25.28 1.20
N HIS A 509 17.16 -26.23 1.89
CA HIS A 509 17.67 -27.58 2.14
C HIS A 509 16.64 -28.70 1.79
N PRO A 510 16.21 -28.82 0.52
CA PRO A 510 15.08 -29.68 0.14
C PRO A 510 15.29 -31.18 0.39
N THR A 511 16.53 -31.66 0.40
CA THR A 511 16.86 -33.09 0.49
C THR A 511 16.42 -33.72 1.81
N VAL A 512 16.64 -33.05 2.94
CA VAL A 512 16.28 -33.56 4.28
C VAL A 512 14.76 -33.61 4.45
N PHE A 513 14.01 -32.68 3.85
CA PHE A 513 12.55 -32.68 3.89
C PHE A 513 11.95 -33.85 3.10
N ILE A 514 12.57 -34.19 1.96
CA ILE A 514 12.20 -35.36 1.15
C ILE A 514 12.47 -36.66 1.89
N THR A 515 13.63 -36.81 2.53
CA THR A 515 14.05 -38.08 3.12
C THR A 515 13.54 -38.32 4.54
N LYS A 516 13.28 -37.26 5.32
CA LYS A 516 12.83 -37.35 6.73
C LYS A 516 11.42 -36.83 6.96
N LEU A 517 11.16 -35.55 6.67
CA LEU A 517 9.90 -34.89 7.08
C LEU A 517 8.67 -35.46 6.38
N ILE A 518 8.67 -35.50 5.03
CA ILE A 518 7.50 -35.97 4.26
C ILE A 518 7.14 -37.42 4.61
N PRO A 519 8.08 -38.40 4.64
CA PRO A 519 7.77 -39.76 5.03
C PRO A 519 7.22 -39.88 6.45
N ARG A 520 7.74 -39.07 7.40
CA ARG A 520 7.27 -39.06 8.79
C ARG A 520 5.85 -38.50 8.90
N LEU A 521 5.55 -37.37 8.26
CA LEU A 521 4.20 -36.81 8.23
C LEU A 521 3.21 -37.77 7.56
N LYS A 522 3.58 -38.38 6.43
CA LYS A 522 2.76 -39.40 5.77
C LYS A 522 2.43 -40.54 6.73
N LYS A 523 3.42 -41.11 7.42
CA LYS A 523 3.19 -42.23 8.33
C LYS A 523 2.17 -41.90 9.43
N GLU A 524 2.30 -40.75 10.07
CA GLU A 524 1.47 -40.37 11.22
C GLU A 524 0.08 -39.84 10.80
N MET A 525 -0.05 -39.21 9.63
CA MET A 525 -1.37 -38.80 9.12
C MET A 525 -2.30 -39.98 8.84
N PHE A 526 -1.72 -41.10 8.38
CA PHE A 526 -2.43 -42.32 7.98
C PHE A 526 -2.44 -43.42 9.05
N SER A 527 -1.82 -43.20 10.21
CA SER A 527 -1.97 -44.12 11.34
C SER A 527 -3.38 -44.02 11.95
N GLU A 528 -3.88 -45.14 12.46
CA GLU A 528 -5.12 -45.15 13.26
C GLU A 528 -4.87 -44.48 14.61
N PRO A 529 -5.85 -43.74 15.15
CA PRO A 529 -5.74 -43.20 16.50
C PRO A 529 -5.58 -44.36 17.48
N MET A 530 -4.53 -44.33 18.32
CA MET A 530 -4.42 -45.33 19.38
C MET A 530 -5.63 -45.20 20.30
N ASP A 531 -6.45 -46.25 20.35
CA ASP A 531 -7.55 -46.38 21.29
C ASP A 531 -6.93 -46.66 22.67
N GLU A 532 -6.63 -45.61 23.44
CA GLU A 532 -6.31 -45.78 24.85
C GLU A 532 -7.56 -46.34 25.56
N GLY A 533 -7.45 -47.58 26.02
CA GLY A 533 -8.57 -48.45 26.34
C GLY A 533 -9.66 -47.87 27.25
N ASP A 534 -10.88 -48.31 26.96
CA ASP A 534 -12.08 -48.37 27.79
C ASP A 534 -12.43 -47.15 28.68
N ASN A 535 -13.55 -46.50 28.29
CA ASN A 535 -14.41 -45.61 29.09
C ASN A 535 -14.12 -44.09 29.14
N ARG A 536 -13.74 -43.46 28.02
CA ARG A 536 -14.03 -42.01 27.80
C ARG A 536 -14.36 -41.69 26.34
N ALA A 537 -15.53 -42.11 25.89
CA ALA A 537 -16.08 -41.64 24.62
C ALA A 537 -16.20 -40.10 24.62
N ALA A 538 -15.62 -39.47 23.59
CA ALA A 538 -15.76 -38.07 23.14
C ALA A 538 -14.66 -37.02 23.44
N SER A 539 -13.50 -37.34 24.05
CA SER A 539 -12.46 -36.31 24.33
C SER A 539 -11.18 -36.33 23.47
N GLY A 540 -10.89 -37.41 22.73
CA GLY A 540 -9.63 -37.58 21.97
C GLY A 540 -9.66 -37.29 20.46
N GLN A 541 -10.82 -37.00 19.86
CA GLN A 541 -10.93 -36.72 18.41
C GLN A 541 -10.44 -35.34 17.92
N PRO A 542 -10.52 -34.24 18.71
CA PRO A 542 -10.10 -32.91 18.24
C PRO A 542 -8.61 -32.79 17.94
N SER A 543 -7.75 -33.49 18.69
CA SER A 543 -6.28 -33.38 18.58
C SER A 543 -5.74 -34.00 17.30
N HIS A 544 -6.30 -35.13 16.85
CA HIS A 544 -5.87 -35.81 15.63
C HIS A 544 -6.27 -35.06 14.36
N HIS A 545 -7.46 -34.44 14.34
CA HIS A 545 -7.91 -33.60 13.24
C HIS A 545 -7.03 -32.36 13.08
N ALA A 546 -6.76 -31.65 14.20
CA ALA A 546 -5.89 -30.49 14.21
C ALA A 546 -4.47 -30.85 13.74
N MET A 547 -3.92 -32.00 14.18
CA MET A 547 -2.64 -32.52 13.71
C MET A 547 -2.64 -32.75 12.19
N ARG A 548 -3.64 -33.45 11.63
CA ARG A 548 -3.73 -33.68 10.18
C ARG A 548 -3.81 -32.37 9.41
N GLN A 549 -4.59 -31.40 9.87
CA GLN A 549 -4.69 -30.08 9.25
C GLN A 549 -3.34 -29.35 9.23
N ARG A 550 -2.59 -29.38 10.34
CA ARG A 550 -1.22 -28.84 10.41
C ARG A 550 -0.28 -29.55 9.44
N CYS A 551 -0.33 -30.89 9.38
CA CYS A 551 0.51 -31.67 8.48
C CYS A 551 0.20 -31.36 7.00
N LEU A 552 -1.07 -31.24 6.63
CA LEU A 552 -1.50 -30.83 5.29
C LEU A 552 -1.00 -29.43 4.94
N SER A 553 -1.07 -28.48 5.88
CA SER A 553 -0.55 -27.13 5.70
C SER A 553 0.99 -27.13 5.57
N ALA A 554 1.68 -27.94 6.36
CA ALA A 554 3.13 -28.11 6.29
C ALA A 554 3.57 -28.70 4.95
N LEU A 555 2.90 -29.76 4.47
CA LEU A 555 3.16 -30.35 3.15
C LEU A 555 3.00 -29.31 2.04
N ALA A 556 2.02 -28.42 2.13
CA ALA A 556 1.92 -27.30 1.20
C ALA A 556 3.09 -26.32 1.37
N ALA A 557 3.39 -25.85 2.57
CA ALA A 557 4.43 -24.84 2.80
C ALA A 557 5.84 -25.28 2.36
N VAL A 558 6.22 -26.55 2.57
CA VAL A 558 7.53 -27.08 2.16
C VAL A 558 7.67 -27.28 0.64
N SER A 559 6.55 -27.32 -0.08
CA SER A 559 6.49 -27.68 -1.49
C SER A 559 6.72 -26.49 -2.42
N THR A 560 7.90 -25.89 -2.32
CA THR A 560 8.35 -24.77 -3.18
C THR A 560 9.31 -25.23 -4.28
N ARG A 561 10.16 -26.22 -3.98
CA ARG A 561 11.14 -26.81 -4.90
C ARG A 561 10.57 -28.03 -5.64
N PRO A 562 10.91 -28.26 -6.94
CA PRO A 562 10.33 -29.35 -7.73
C PRO A 562 10.47 -30.75 -7.13
N GLY A 563 11.63 -31.06 -6.51
CA GLY A 563 11.86 -32.34 -5.85
C GLY A 563 10.91 -32.58 -4.67
N VAL A 564 10.62 -31.54 -3.89
CA VAL A 564 9.72 -31.63 -2.73
C VAL A 564 8.28 -31.79 -3.19
N VAL A 565 7.87 -31.06 -4.23
CA VAL A 565 6.50 -31.16 -4.80
C VAL A 565 6.20 -32.56 -5.31
N ARG A 566 7.18 -33.22 -5.97
CA ARG A 566 7.04 -34.59 -6.48
C ARG A 566 6.76 -35.62 -5.40
N GLU A 567 7.25 -35.38 -4.18
CA GLU A 567 7.08 -36.30 -3.05
C GLU A 567 5.86 -35.95 -2.17
N SER A 568 5.54 -34.68 -2.00
CA SER A 568 4.41 -34.23 -1.17
C SER A 568 3.05 -34.39 -1.86
N THR A 569 2.98 -34.14 -3.16
CA THR A 569 1.74 -34.15 -3.94
C THR A 569 1.06 -35.53 -3.96
N PRO A 570 1.79 -36.65 -4.16
CA PRO A 570 1.22 -37.99 -4.02
C PRO A 570 0.60 -38.25 -2.65
N VAL A 571 1.20 -37.75 -1.57
CA VAL A 571 0.66 -37.90 -0.20
C VAL A 571 -0.70 -37.21 -0.08
N LEU A 572 -0.82 -35.99 -0.61
CA LEU A 572 -2.09 -35.25 -0.62
C LEU A 572 -3.16 -35.96 -1.46
N LEU A 573 -2.79 -36.51 -2.62
CA LEU A 573 -3.71 -37.29 -3.46
C LEU A 573 -4.14 -38.61 -2.81
N GLU A 574 -3.26 -39.22 -2.01
CA GLU A 574 -3.54 -40.45 -1.26
C GLU A 574 -4.59 -40.22 -0.16
N VAL A 575 -4.65 -39.02 0.44
CA VAL A 575 -5.73 -38.64 1.38
C VAL A 575 -7.09 -38.77 0.68
N LEU A 576 -7.25 -38.20 -0.52
CA LEU A 576 -8.48 -38.32 -1.30
C LEU A 576 -8.78 -39.77 -1.69
N GLY A 577 -7.76 -40.52 -2.10
CA GLY A 577 -7.88 -41.93 -2.47
C GLY A 577 -8.33 -42.83 -1.31
N SER A 578 -7.82 -42.58 -0.10
CA SER A 578 -8.15 -43.37 1.09
C SER A 578 -9.61 -43.19 1.55
N VAL A 579 -10.15 -41.98 1.42
CA VAL A 579 -11.57 -41.69 1.69
C VAL A 579 -12.47 -42.36 0.68
N HIS A 580 -12.04 -42.42 -0.58
CA HIS A 580 -12.77 -43.15 -1.62
C HIS A 580 -12.78 -44.67 -1.37
N ALA A 581 -11.62 -45.25 -1.04
CA ALA A 581 -11.46 -46.68 -0.78
C ALA A 581 -12.08 -47.14 0.56
N GLY A 582 -12.41 -46.21 1.46
CA GLY A 582 -12.85 -46.52 2.82
C GLY A 582 -11.75 -47.10 3.71
N SER A 583 -10.48 -46.92 3.33
CA SER A 583 -9.31 -47.51 4.00
C SER A 583 -8.76 -46.67 5.15
N ALA A 584 -9.13 -45.38 5.25
CA ALA A 584 -8.76 -44.50 6.34
C ALA A 584 -9.90 -43.55 6.72
N ALA A 585 -10.02 -43.23 8.01
CA ALA A 585 -11.06 -42.35 8.53
C ALA A 585 -10.64 -40.87 8.44
N PHE A 586 -10.62 -40.29 7.24
CA PHE A 586 -10.53 -38.83 7.07
C PHE A 586 -11.91 -38.18 6.98
N SER A 587 -12.03 -36.96 7.51
CA SER A 587 -13.25 -36.14 7.44
C SER A 587 -13.38 -35.41 6.10
N VAL A 588 -14.57 -34.90 5.78
CA VAL A 588 -14.79 -34.02 4.61
C VAL A 588 -13.93 -32.76 4.69
N GLU A 589 -13.77 -32.19 5.89
CA GLU A 589 -12.94 -31.00 6.13
C GLU A 589 -11.46 -31.27 5.88
N GLU A 590 -10.95 -32.46 6.22
CA GLU A 590 -9.57 -32.89 5.96
C GLU A 590 -9.32 -33.07 4.45
N VAL A 591 -10.30 -33.61 3.72
CA VAL A 591 -10.24 -33.74 2.25
C VAL A 591 -10.22 -32.38 1.57
N VAL A 592 -11.09 -31.47 2.02
CA VAL A 592 -11.11 -30.07 1.54
C VAL A 592 -9.78 -29.38 1.85
N SER A 593 -9.21 -29.61 3.04
CA SER A 593 -7.90 -29.09 3.43
C SER A 593 -6.78 -29.64 2.54
N ALA A 594 -6.82 -30.93 2.18
CA ALA A 594 -5.85 -31.52 1.24
C ALA A 594 -5.96 -30.89 -0.16
N CYS A 595 -7.17 -30.61 -0.63
CA CYS A 595 -7.38 -29.86 -1.87
C CYS A 595 -6.85 -28.42 -1.76
N HIS A 596 -7.08 -27.73 -0.66
CA HIS A 596 -6.51 -26.39 -0.43
C HIS A 596 -4.98 -26.42 -0.40
N SER A 597 -4.37 -27.45 0.19
CA SER A 597 -2.92 -27.67 0.13
C SER A 597 -2.43 -27.86 -1.31
N LEU A 598 -3.07 -28.71 -2.10
CA LEU A 598 -2.74 -28.90 -3.52
C LEU A 598 -2.86 -27.61 -4.33
N ARG A 599 -3.92 -26.83 -4.08
CA ARG A 599 -4.12 -25.52 -4.70
C ARG A 599 -3.00 -24.55 -4.31
N ARG A 600 -2.64 -24.45 -3.02
CA ARG A 600 -1.55 -23.59 -2.55
C ARG A 600 -0.21 -23.96 -3.20
N ILE A 601 0.07 -25.26 -3.37
CA ILE A 601 1.25 -25.72 -4.12
C ILE A 601 1.17 -25.22 -5.57
N ALA A 602 0.01 -25.39 -6.22
CA ALA A 602 -0.20 -24.88 -7.56
C ALA A 602 -0.09 -23.34 -7.66
N GLU A 603 -0.30 -22.56 -6.59
CA GLU A 603 -0.16 -21.09 -6.57
C GLU A 603 1.28 -20.61 -6.33
N GLN A 604 2.07 -21.33 -5.54
CA GLN A 604 3.40 -20.85 -5.08
C GLN A 604 4.58 -21.36 -5.94
N VAL A 605 4.44 -22.51 -6.60
CA VAL A 605 5.55 -23.12 -7.34
C VAL A 605 5.91 -22.28 -8.57
N GLN A 606 7.20 -22.24 -8.94
CA GLN A 606 7.66 -21.57 -10.15
C GLN A 606 7.11 -22.23 -11.42
N ASP A 607 6.70 -21.41 -12.40
CA ASP A 607 6.21 -21.88 -13.70
C ASP A 607 7.36 -22.45 -14.54
N THR A 608 7.60 -23.75 -14.38
CA THR A 608 8.62 -24.51 -15.08
C THR A 608 7.96 -25.69 -15.80
N GLU A 609 8.56 -26.17 -16.89
CA GLU A 609 8.01 -27.29 -17.66
C GLU A 609 7.84 -28.56 -16.80
N GLU A 610 8.83 -28.85 -15.94
CA GLU A 610 8.78 -29.99 -15.01
C GLU A 610 7.57 -29.90 -14.08
N MET A 611 7.31 -28.72 -13.52
CA MET A 611 6.17 -28.52 -12.63
C MET A 611 4.85 -28.57 -13.39
N GLY A 612 4.78 -28.00 -14.59
CA GLY A 612 3.64 -28.12 -15.47
C GLY A 612 3.30 -29.58 -15.78
N ARG A 613 4.32 -30.42 -16.07
CA ARG A 613 4.16 -31.87 -16.29
C ARG A 613 3.61 -32.58 -15.07
N CYS A 614 4.11 -32.28 -13.87
CA CYS A 614 3.59 -32.86 -12.63
C CYS A 614 2.07 -32.63 -12.49
N PHE A 615 1.59 -31.41 -12.70
CA PHE A 615 0.15 -31.12 -12.64
C PHE A 615 -0.64 -31.73 -13.80
N HIS A 616 -0.11 -31.67 -15.03
CA HIS A 616 -0.75 -32.19 -16.23
C HIS A 616 -0.87 -33.73 -16.27
N GLU A 617 0.18 -34.44 -15.84
CA GLU A 617 0.30 -35.90 -15.97
C GLU A 617 -0.13 -36.65 -14.71
N VAL A 618 -0.01 -36.02 -13.52
CA VAL A 618 -0.27 -36.70 -12.24
C VAL A 618 -1.49 -36.10 -11.54
N VAL A 619 -1.46 -34.81 -11.20
CA VAL A 619 -2.46 -34.21 -10.30
C VAL A 619 -3.84 -34.16 -10.93
N ILE A 620 -3.98 -33.52 -12.10
CA ILE A 620 -5.27 -33.35 -12.75
C ILE A 620 -5.89 -34.71 -13.13
N PRO A 621 -5.18 -35.65 -13.79
CA PRO A 621 -5.73 -36.95 -14.11
C PRO A 621 -6.16 -37.75 -12.87
N ARG A 622 -5.38 -37.71 -11.78
CA ARG A 622 -5.73 -38.43 -10.56
C ARG A 622 -6.98 -37.86 -9.88
N LEU A 623 -7.11 -36.54 -9.82
CA LEU A 623 -8.31 -35.88 -9.27
C LEU A 623 -9.57 -36.22 -10.08
N ILE A 624 -9.48 -36.15 -11.42
CA ILE A 624 -10.60 -36.52 -12.30
C ILE A 624 -10.96 -38.00 -12.11
N SER A 625 -9.96 -38.88 -12.08
CA SER A 625 -10.15 -40.32 -11.88
C SER A 625 -10.87 -40.63 -10.58
N LEU A 626 -10.42 -40.06 -9.45
CA LEU A 626 -11.01 -40.32 -8.14
C LEU A 626 -12.47 -39.83 -8.06
N ALA A 627 -12.75 -38.63 -8.58
CA ALA A 627 -14.10 -38.09 -8.62
C ALA A 627 -15.03 -38.92 -9.53
N LEU A 628 -14.51 -39.38 -10.68
CA LEU A 628 -15.25 -40.21 -11.62
C LEU A 628 -15.54 -41.61 -11.06
N GLN A 629 -14.57 -42.26 -10.41
CA GLN A 629 -14.77 -43.54 -9.73
C GLN A 629 -15.84 -43.40 -8.63
N ALA A 630 -15.79 -42.33 -7.84
CA ALA A 630 -16.79 -42.01 -6.82
C ALA A 630 -18.19 -41.81 -7.40
N ALA A 631 -18.31 -41.12 -8.56
CA ALA A 631 -19.57 -40.91 -9.25
C ALA A 631 -20.20 -42.20 -9.80
N LEU A 632 -19.38 -43.16 -10.23
CA LEU A 632 -19.81 -44.41 -10.85
C LEU A 632 -20.15 -45.52 -9.82
N GLN A 633 -19.52 -45.56 -8.64
CA GLN A 633 -19.80 -46.57 -7.61
C GLN A 633 -21.22 -46.49 -7.01
N GLY A 634 -21.87 -45.32 -7.08
CA GLY A 634 -23.16 -45.06 -6.42
C GLY A 634 -24.41 -45.64 -7.10
N GLU A 635 -24.27 -46.41 -8.18
CA GLU A 635 -25.37 -46.75 -9.09
C GLU A 635 -26.01 -48.15 -8.89
N GLY A 636 -25.75 -48.86 -7.77
CA GLY A 636 -26.33 -50.20 -7.60
C GLY A 636 -26.34 -50.85 -6.22
N SER A 637 -25.89 -50.21 -5.14
CA SER A 637 -25.94 -50.81 -3.80
C SER A 637 -26.38 -49.82 -2.72
N SER A 638 -26.98 -50.32 -1.64
CA SER A 638 -27.37 -49.57 -0.43
C SER A 638 -26.19 -49.06 0.41
N GLY A 639 -25.00 -48.94 -0.20
CA GLY A 639 -23.77 -48.50 0.44
C GLY A 639 -23.69 -46.99 0.66
N ARG A 640 -22.82 -46.58 1.59
CA ARG A 640 -22.48 -45.18 1.87
C ARG A 640 -21.78 -44.58 0.65
N ARG A 641 -22.35 -43.52 0.06
CA ARG A 641 -21.74 -42.81 -1.08
C ARG A 641 -20.39 -42.19 -0.66
N SER A 642 -19.44 -42.18 -1.59
CA SER A 642 -18.13 -41.57 -1.35
C SER A 642 -18.25 -40.07 -1.11
N PRO A 643 -17.58 -39.49 -0.10
CA PRO A 643 -17.57 -38.04 0.14
C PRO A 643 -17.03 -37.21 -1.03
N LEU A 644 -16.31 -37.83 -1.98
CA LEU A 644 -15.76 -37.14 -3.14
C LEU A 644 -16.81 -36.60 -4.11
N VAL A 645 -18.06 -37.06 -4.04
CA VAL A 645 -19.18 -36.50 -4.83
C VAL A 645 -19.95 -35.40 -4.11
N GLU A 646 -19.56 -35.02 -2.89
CA GLU A 646 -20.16 -33.88 -2.18
C GLU A 646 -19.75 -32.56 -2.83
N GLU A 647 -20.69 -31.61 -2.93
CA GLU A 647 -20.48 -30.33 -3.62
C GLU A 647 -19.30 -29.53 -3.05
N VAL A 648 -19.11 -29.55 -1.73
CA VAL A 648 -17.98 -28.87 -1.07
C VAL A 648 -16.63 -29.45 -1.47
N VAL A 649 -16.53 -30.77 -1.64
CA VAL A 649 -15.29 -31.44 -2.08
C VAL A 649 -15.06 -31.20 -3.57
N LEU A 650 -16.09 -31.34 -4.40
CA LEU A 650 -16.00 -31.07 -5.84
C LEU A 650 -15.58 -29.62 -6.10
N SER A 651 -16.13 -28.65 -5.37
CA SER A 651 -15.72 -27.25 -5.45
C SER A 651 -14.23 -27.06 -5.10
N ALA A 652 -13.74 -27.75 -4.06
CA ALA A 652 -12.33 -27.73 -3.69
C ALA A 652 -11.45 -28.36 -4.78
N VAL A 653 -11.85 -29.49 -5.37
CA VAL A 653 -11.15 -30.14 -6.49
C VAL A 653 -11.12 -29.24 -7.72
N VAL A 654 -12.24 -28.59 -8.08
CA VAL A 654 -12.31 -27.61 -9.17
C VAL A 654 -11.35 -26.46 -8.92
N SER A 655 -11.21 -26.00 -7.68
CA SER A 655 -10.25 -24.93 -7.35
C SER A 655 -8.79 -25.35 -7.59
N VAL A 656 -8.44 -26.62 -7.37
CA VAL A 656 -7.11 -27.15 -7.72
C VAL A 656 -6.93 -27.19 -9.23
N ILE A 657 -7.87 -27.84 -9.94
CA ILE A 657 -7.81 -28.02 -11.40
C ILE A 657 -7.74 -26.67 -12.12
N SER A 658 -8.59 -25.73 -11.75
CA SER A 658 -8.62 -24.38 -12.35
C SER A 658 -7.31 -23.63 -12.16
N THR A 659 -6.79 -23.62 -10.93
CA THR A 659 -5.51 -22.97 -10.61
C THR A 659 -4.35 -23.61 -11.36
N SER A 660 -4.29 -24.95 -11.40
CA SER A 660 -3.29 -25.67 -12.19
C SER A 660 -3.38 -25.33 -13.67
N CYS A 661 -4.58 -25.41 -14.27
CA CYS A 661 -4.79 -25.12 -15.70
C CYS A 661 -4.46 -23.68 -16.08
N ALA A 662 -4.75 -22.71 -15.20
CA ALA A 662 -4.44 -21.30 -15.41
C ALA A 662 -2.94 -20.99 -15.46
N ARG A 663 -2.13 -21.85 -14.84
CA ARG A 663 -0.67 -21.70 -14.78
C ARG A 663 0.09 -22.65 -15.69
N LEU A 664 -0.60 -23.54 -16.40
CA LEU A 664 0.04 -24.43 -17.37
C LEU A 664 0.56 -23.61 -18.57
N GLN A 665 1.75 -23.99 -19.04
CA GLN A 665 2.27 -23.52 -20.32
C GLN A 665 1.33 -23.89 -21.47
N PRO A 666 1.22 -23.07 -22.53
CA PRO A 666 0.19 -23.22 -23.58
C PRO A 666 0.08 -24.62 -24.20
N MET A 667 1.20 -25.31 -24.41
CA MET A 667 1.22 -26.67 -24.98
C MET A 667 0.56 -27.68 -24.04
N LEU A 668 0.96 -27.71 -22.76
CA LEU A 668 0.39 -28.62 -21.77
C LEU A 668 -1.07 -28.25 -21.45
N ALA A 669 -1.38 -26.96 -21.42
CA ALA A 669 -2.75 -26.47 -21.27
C ALA A 669 -3.67 -26.97 -22.40
N GLY A 670 -3.22 -26.90 -23.65
CA GLY A 670 -3.96 -27.45 -24.80
C GLY A 670 -4.13 -28.97 -24.74
N GLN A 671 -3.11 -29.70 -24.31
CA GLN A 671 -3.20 -31.15 -24.11
C GLN A 671 -4.17 -31.53 -22.98
N THR A 672 -4.15 -30.81 -21.86
CA THR A 672 -5.13 -30.97 -20.76
C THR A 672 -6.55 -30.71 -21.27
N ALA A 673 -6.75 -29.65 -22.04
CA ALA A 673 -8.04 -29.31 -22.63
C ALA A 673 -8.53 -30.43 -23.55
N SER A 674 -7.67 -30.97 -24.42
CA SER A 674 -8.01 -32.09 -25.30
C SER A 674 -8.43 -33.33 -24.52
N ARG A 675 -7.65 -33.73 -23.51
CA ARG A 675 -7.98 -34.88 -22.66
C ARG A 675 -9.32 -34.70 -21.95
N ALA A 676 -9.56 -33.53 -21.37
CA ALA A 676 -10.81 -33.23 -20.70
C ALA A 676 -12.00 -33.21 -21.66
N VAL A 677 -11.87 -32.59 -22.84
CA VAL A 677 -12.96 -32.54 -23.83
C VAL A 677 -13.28 -33.95 -24.37
N SER A 678 -12.27 -34.73 -24.74
CA SER A 678 -12.46 -36.10 -25.22
C SER A 678 -13.07 -37.02 -24.16
N LEU A 679 -12.74 -36.85 -22.87
CA LEU A 679 -13.42 -37.57 -21.80
C LEU A 679 -14.92 -37.27 -21.75
N PHE A 680 -15.32 -36.00 -21.89
CA PHE A 680 -16.71 -35.58 -21.71
C PHE A 680 -17.58 -35.74 -22.97
N LEU A 681 -16.98 -35.66 -24.16
CA LEU A 681 -17.67 -35.83 -25.44
C LEU A 681 -17.64 -37.27 -25.96
N ASP A 682 -16.49 -37.94 -25.81
CA ASP A 682 -16.16 -39.19 -26.48
C ASP A 682 -15.90 -40.36 -25.49
N ASP A 683 -16.07 -40.13 -24.19
CA ASP A 683 -15.79 -41.09 -23.11
C ASP A 683 -14.35 -41.63 -23.10
N ASP A 684 -13.37 -40.85 -23.59
CA ASP A 684 -11.95 -41.25 -23.59
C ASP A 684 -11.33 -41.19 -22.19
N VAL A 685 -11.05 -42.36 -21.62
CA VAL A 685 -10.43 -42.55 -20.30
C VAL A 685 -8.94 -42.91 -20.37
N SER A 686 -8.32 -42.92 -21.56
CA SER A 686 -6.96 -43.43 -21.77
C SER A 686 -5.86 -42.72 -20.97
N PHE A 687 -6.08 -41.46 -20.59
CA PHE A 687 -5.14 -40.67 -19.80
C PHE A 687 -5.35 -40.79 -18.28
N LEU A 688 -6.44 -41.42 -17.83
CA LEU A 688 -6.75 -41.57 -16.41
C LEU A 688 -5.98 -42.75 -15.81
N PRO A 689 -5.49 -42.63 -14.57
CA PRO A 689 -4.92 -43.76 -13.85
C PRO A 689 -6.02 -44.80 -13.52
N ASP A 690 -5.64 -46.07 -13.46
CA ASP A 690 -6.52 -47.21 -13.14
C ASP A 690 -7.67 -47.42 -14.15
N ASN A 691 -7.41 -48.19 -15.22
CA ASN A 691 -8.28 -48.42 -16.40
C ASN A 691 -9.59 -49.21 -16.14
N SER A 692 -10.17 -49.16 -14.94
CA SER A 692 -11.39 -49.90 -14.57
C SER A 692 -12.68 -49.10 -14.82
N PHE A 693 -12.75 -48.36 -15.93
CA PHE A 693 -13.95 -47.59 -16.30
C PHE A 693 -14.84 -48.35 -17.31
N PRO A 694 -16.17 -48.21 -17.23
CA PRO A 694 -17.08 -48.82 -18.20
C PRO A 694 -16.94 -48.17 -19.58
N SER A 695 -17.29 -48.92 -20.64
CA SER A 695 -17.13 -48.49 -22.05
C SER A 695 -18.13 -47.43 -22.54
N GLN A 696 -19.12 -47.03 -21.72
CA GLN A 696 -20.09 -45.97 -22.02
C GLN A 696 -20.43 -45.22 -20.72
N ILE A 697 -19.77 -44.07 -20.50
CA ILE A 697 -19.93 -43.27 -19.28
C ILE A 697 -21.02 -42.22 -19.49
N GLN A 698 -21.02 -41.56 -20.66
CA GLN A 698 -21.98 -40.54 -21.09
C GLN A 698 -22.14 -39.39 -20.09
N LEU A 699 -21.04 -38.67 -19.82
CA LEU A 699 -21.01 -37.61 -18.79
C LEU A 699 -21.95 -36.42 -19.08
N LEU A 700 -22.14 -36.04 -20.35
CA LEU A 700 -22.99 -34.90 -20.75
C LEU A 700 -24.40 -35.30 -21.21
N LYS A 701 -24.66 -36.60 -21.41
CA LYS A 701 -25.90 -37.12 -22.04
C LYS A 701 -26.70 -38.10 -21.17
N GLY A 702 -26.19 -38.46 -19.99
CA GLY A 702 -26.82 -39.45 -19.11
C GLY A 702 -27.85 -38.86 -18.13
N ASP A 703 -28.84 -39.69 -17.75
CA ASP A 703 -29.89 -39.34 -16.78
C ASP A 703 -29.42 -39.33 -15.31
N SER A 704 -28.20 -39.82 -15.06
CA SER A 704 -27.64 -39.92 -13.71
C SER A 704 -27.10 -38.58 -13.23
N TRP A 705 -27.69 -38.03 -12.15
CA TRP A 705 -27.21 -36.79 -11.53
C TRP A 705 -25.75 -36.91 -11.05
N SER A 706 -25.30 -38.11 -10.64
CA SER A 706 -23.94 -38.34 -10.15
C SER A 706 -22.88 -38.23 -11.24
N ARG A 707 -23.24 -38.57 -12.49
CA ARG A 707 -22.38 -38.42 -13.67
C ARG A 707 -22.42 -37.00 -14.21
N SER A 708 -23.62 -36.43 -14.39
CA SER A 708 -23.78 -35.09 -14.96
C SER A 708 -23.13 -33.98 -14.10
N GLN A 709 -23.06 -34.14 -12.78
CA GLN A 709 -22.41 -33.15 -11.92
C GLN A 709 -20.89 -33.04 -12.15
N MET A 710 -20.26 -34.05 -12.77
CA MET A 710 -18.83 -34.01 -13.11
C MET A 710 -18.50 -32.90 -14.11
N VAL A 711 -19.49 -32.31 -14.78
CA VAL A 711 -19.30 -31.13 -15.64
C VAL A 711 -18.61 -29.95 -14.92
N CYS A 712 -18.65 -29.90 -13.59
CA CYS A 712 -17.87 -28.92 -12.82
C CYS A 712 -16.34 -29.11 -12.97
N LEU A 713 -15.87 -30.35 -13.15
CA LEU A 713 -14.45 -30.64 -13.40
C LEU A 713 -14.05 -30.18 -14.80
N LEU A 714 -14.90 -30.42 -15.80
CA LEU A 714 -14.71 -29.90 -17.16
C LEU A 714 -14.61 -28.38 -17.16
N MET A 715 -15.50 -27.71 -16.42
CA MET A 715 -15.47 -26.26 -16.23
C MET A 715 -14.10 -25.79 -15.73
N GLY A 716 -13.55 -26.44 -14.69
CA GLY A 716 -12.21 -26.16 -14.17
C GLY A 716 -11.12 -26.25 -15.25
N CYS A 717 -11.17 -27.29 -16.08
CA CYS A 717 -10.20 -27.56 -17.14
C CYS A 717 -10.26 -26.54 -18.30
N VAL A 718 -11.45 -26.19 -18.80
CA VAL A 718 -11.58 -25.41 -20.05
C VAL A 718 -11.77 -23.91 -19.82
N CYS A 719 -12.43 -23.54 -18.73
CA CYS A 719 -12.67 -22.12 -18.44
C CYS A 719 -11.40 -21.41 -17.95
N SER A 720 -10.46 -22.14 -17.35
CA SER A 720 -9.27 -21.56 -16.71
C SER A 720 -8.04 -21.47 -17.62
N LEU A 721 -8.12 -21.94 -18.87
CA LEU A 721 -6.97 -21.96 -19.78
C LEU A 721 -6.47 -20.55 -20.16
N PRO A 722 -5.17 -20.36 -20.43
CA PRO A 722 -4.66 -19.13 -21.04
C PRO A 722 -5.40 -18.80 -22.35
N ARG A 723 -5.57 -17.50 -22.64
CA ARG A 723 -6.31 -17.04 -23.85
C ARG A 723 -5.67 -17.47 -25.18
N SER A 724 -4.39 -17.84 -25.17
CA SER A 724 -3.66 -18.35 -26.34
C SER A 724 -4.00 -19.81 -26.69
N VAL A 725 -4.78 -20.50 -25.86
CA VAL A 725 -5.11 -21.92 -26.02
C VAL A 725 -6.54 -22.06 -26.54
N GLU A 726 -6.68 -22.76 -27.66
CA GLU A 726 -8.00 -23.09 -28.22
C GLU A 726 -8.55 -24.37 -27.57
N VAL A 727 -9.87 -24.38 -27.33
CA VAL A 727 -10.58 -25.56 -26.83
C VAL A 727 -11.00 -26.41 -28.03
N PRO A 728 -10.62 -27.70 -28.11
CA PRO A 728 -11.00 -28.56 -29.22
C PRO A 728 -12.51 -28.84 -29.23
N GLN A 729 -13.08 -29.12 -30.40
CA GLN A 729 -14.51 -29.44 -30.59
C GLN A 729 -15.48 -28.45 -29.90
N ILE A 730 -15.09 -27.16 -29.82
CA ILE A 730 -15.80 -26.17 -29.01
C ILE A 730 -17.29 -26.04 -29.37
N ASP A 731 -17.66 -26.09 -30.64
CA ASP A 731 -19.08 -25.93 -31.03
C ASP A 731 -19.93 -27.13 -30.62
N GLN A 732 -19.39 -28.36 -30.72
CA GLN A 732 -20.04 -29.57 -30.23
C GLN A 732 -20.19 -29.52 -28.70
N LEU A 733 -19.12 -29.12 -28.00
CA LEU A 733 -19.11 -28.97 -26.56
C LEU A 733 -20.16 -27.95 -26.09
N MET A 734 -20.17 -26.76 -26.70
CA MET A 734 -21.12 -25.69 -26.37
C MET A 734 -22.57 -26.13 -26.56
N SER A 735 -22.88 -26.89 -27.63
CA SER A 735 -24.20 -27.45 -27.85
C SER A 735 -24.62 -28.43 -26.74
N GLN A 736 -23.73 -29.31 -26.30
CA GLN A 736 -24.02 -30.26 -25.21
C GLN A 736 -24.13 -29.56 -23.84
N LEU A 737 -23.32 -28.54 -23.58
CA LEU A 737 -23.40 -27.73 -22.36
C LEU A 737 -24.71 -26.93 -22.31
N GLU A 738 -25.13 -26.33 -23.42
CA GLU A 738 -26.42 -25.66 -23.52
C GLU A 738 -27.56 -26.64 -23.23
N GLU A 739 -27.54 -27.81 -23.87
CA GLU A 739 -28.54 -28.86 -23.65
C GLU A 739 -28.62 -29.27 -22.18
N LEU A 740 -27.48 -29.65 -21.58
CA LEU A 740 -27.41 -30.06 -20.17
C LEU A 740 -27.86 -28.95 -19.22
N SER A 741 -27.50 -27.69 -19.52
CA SER A 741 -27.88 -26.54 -18.72
C SER A 741 -29.38 -26.24 -18.76
N CYS A 742 -30.09 -26.67 -19.81
CA CYS A 742 -31.52 -26.45 -19.97
C CYS A 742 -32.38 -27.65 -19.57
N THR A 743 -31.90 -28.89 -19.70
CA THR A 743 -32.73 -30.09 -19.50
C THR A 743 -32.51 -30.81 -18.17
N CYS A 744 -31.33 -30.64 -17.54
CA CYS A 744 -31.02 -31.32 -16.30
C CYS A 744 -31.81 -30.73 -15.11
N SER A 745 -32.30 -31.58 -14.22
CA SER A 745 -33.00 -31.15 -12.99
C SER A 745 -32.08 -30.97 -11.79
N HIS A 746 -30.85 -31.51 -11.84
CA HIS A 746 -29.91 -31.47 -10.72
C HIS A 746 -29.22 -30.09 -10.61
N PRO A 747 -29.37 -29.35 -9.49
CA PRO A 747 -28.86 -28.00 -9.30
C PRO A 747 -27.40 -27.79 -9.66
N LEU A 748 -26.50 -28.62 -9.13
CA LEU A 748 -25.07 -28.49 -9.38
C LEU A 748 -24.73 -28.75 -10.86
N SER A 749 -25.41 -29.71 -11.51
CA SER A 749 -25.13 -30.09 -12.90
C SER A 749 -25.51 -28.97 -13.87
N TYR A 750 -26.77 -28.49 -13.86
CA TYR A 750 -27.18 -27.45 -14.81
C TYR A 750 -26.47 -26.12 -14.55
N ASN A 751 -26.19 -25.80 -13.27
CA ASN A 751 -25.46 -24.58 -12.92
C ASN A 751 -24.00 -24.64 -13.37
N SER A 752 -23.32 -25.77 -13.14
CA SER A 752 -21.94 -25.96 -13.62
C SER A 752 -21.85 -25.98 -15.15
N ALA A 753 -22.85 -26.55 -15.83
CA ALA A 753 -22.95 -26.49 -17.30
C ALA A 753 -23.15 -25.05 -17.79
N ALA A 754 -24.05 -24.28 -17.17
CA ALA A 754 -24.26 -22.86 -17.48
C ALA A 754 -23.01 -22.00 -17.21
N LYS A 755 -22.31 -22.24 -16.09
CA LYS A 755 -21.03 -21.62 -15.77
C LYS A 755 -19.99 -21.94 -16.83
N CYS A 756 -19.83 -23.21 -17.20
CA CYS A 756 -18.88 -23.66 -18.23
C CYS A 756 -19.18 -22.98 -19.58
N PHE A 757 -20.44 -23.03 -20.02
CA PHE A 757 -20.90 -22.36 -21.25
C PHE A 757 -20.58 -20.86 -21.22
N SER A 758 -20.91 -20.18 -20.12
CA SER A 758 -20.67 -18.74 -19.99
C SER A 758 -19.19 -18.36 -19.92
N GLY A 759 -18.35 -19.19 -19.30
CA GLY A 759 -16.89 -19.02 -19.27
C GLY A 759 -16.28 -19.10 -20.66
N LEU A 760 -16.74 -20.06 -21.47
CA LEU A 760 -16.34 -20.20 -22.88
C LEU A 760 -16.88 -19.05 -23.74
N VAL A 761 -18.12 -18.61 -23.54
CA VAL A 761 -18.69 -17.40 -24.20
C VAL A 761 -17.86 -16.16 -23.92
N ASN A 762 -17.46 -15.94 -22.66
CA ASN A 762 -16.66 -14.78 -22.27
C ASN A 762 -15.28 -14.76 -22.95
N LYS A 763 -14.65 -15.93 -23.10
CA LYS A 763 -13.31 -16.09 -23.67
C LYS A 763 -13.30 -16.22 -25.19
N ARG A 764 -14.44 -16.51 -25.83
CA ARG A 764 -14.54 -16.61 -27.29
C ARG A 764 -14.21 -15.26 -27.94
N PRO A 765 -13.41 -15.23 -29.02
CA PRO A 765 -13.13 -14.00 -29.77
C PRO A 765 -14.42 -13.30 -30.21
N GLN A 766 -14.39 -11.97 -30.25
CA GLN A 766 -15.53 -11.18 -30.73
C GLN A 766 -15.72 -11.36 -32.25
N GLY A 767 -16.96 -11.48 -32.70
CA GLY A 767 -17.32 -11.59 -34.11
C GLY A 767 -18.66 -12.33 -34.32
N ASP A 768 -19.09 -12.47 -35.58
CA ASP A 768 -20.40 -13.03 -35.96
C ASP A 768 -20.65 -14.43 -35.39
N SER A 769 -19.59 -15.24 -35.26
CA SER A 769 -19.68 -16.58 -34.67
C SER A 769 -20.15 -16.54 -33.22
N LEU A 770 -19.63 -15.63 -32.40
CA LEU A 770 -20.10 -15.46 -31.03
C LEU A 770 -21.52 -14.88 -30.99
N ASP A 771 -21.80 -13.86 -31.80
CA ASP A 771 -23.12 -13.20 -31.81
C ASP A 771 -24.22 -14.18 -32.20
N SER A 772 -23.98 -14.99 -33.23
CA SER A 772 -24.91 -16.02 -33.70
C SER A 772 -25.20 -17.09 -32.63
N LEU A 773 -24.18 -17.55 -31.90
CA LEU A 773 -24.30 -18.47 -30.78
C LEU A 773 -25.17 -17.88 -29.66
N VAL A 774 -24.85 -16.65 -29.20
CA VAL A 774 -25.59 -15.97 -28.13
C VAL A 774 -27.04 -15.72 -28.53
N GLN A 775 -27.28 -15.28 -29.78
CA GLN A 775 -28.64 -15.04 -30.28
C GLN A 775 -29.46 -16.33 -30.38
N THR A 776 -28.84 -17.44 -30.81
CA THR A 776 -29.52 -18.74 -30.90
C THR A 776 -29.92 -19.24 -29.51
N MET A 777 -28.99 -19.20 -28.55
CA MET A 777 -29.26 -19.53 -27.15
C MET A 777 -30.35 -18.61 -26.57
N MET A 778 -30.28 -17.30 -26.82
CA MET A 778 -31.26 -16.33 -26.33
C MET A 778 -32.68 -16.64 -26.85
N LYS A 779 -32.82 -17.04 -28.13
CA LYS A 779 -34.12 -17.45 -28.69
C LYS A 779 -34.69 -18.66 -27.96
N ARG A 780 -33.86 -19.68 -27.69
CA ARG A 780 -34.27 -20.87 -26.94
C ARG A 780 -34.69 -20.50 -25.52
N VAL A 781 -33.83 -19.80 -24.79
CA VAL A 781 -34.05 -19.41 -23.40
C VAL A 781 -35.29 -18.51 -23.25
N CYS A 782 -35.48 -17.51 -24.12
CA CYS A 782 -36.67 -16.66 -24.06
C CYS A 782 -37.96 -17.47 -24.29
N ARG A 783 -37.95 -18.42 -25.23
CA ARG A 783 -39.10 -19.31 -25.47
C ARG A 783 -39.49 -20.10 -24.22
N GLU A 784 -38.51 -20.64 -23.52
CA GLU A 784 -38.77 -21.38 -22.27
C GLU A 784 -39.25 -20.46 -21.15
N LEU A 785 -38.65 -19.27 -21.01
CA LEU A 785 -39.00 -18.29 -19.98
C LEU A 785 -40.40 -17.68 -20.15
N ASP A 786 -40.82 -17.44 -21.40
CA ASP A 786 -42.14 -16.88 -21.75
C ASP A 786 -43.28 -17.89 -21.61
N SER A 787 -42.95 -19.19 -21.59
CA SER A 787 -43.91 -20.26 -21.39
C SER A 787 -44.08 -20.55 -19.89
N SER A 788 -45.18 -20.08 -19.29
CA SER A 788 -45.47 -20.30 -17.86
C SER A 788 -45.60 -21.78 -17.48
N SER A 789 -45.91 -22.67 -18.44
CA SER A 789 -46.01 -24.11 -18.22
C SER A 789 -44.70 -24.88 -18.45
N SER A 790 -43.59 -24.22 -18.83
CA SER A 790 -42.34 -24.90 -19.09
C SER A 790 -41.71 -25.43 -17.77
N PRO A 791 -41.33 -26.72 -17.69
CA PRO A 791 -40.72 -27.28 -16.48
C PRO A 791 -39.25 -26.86 -16.29
N VAL A 792 -38.66 -26.19 -17.27
CA VAL A 792 -37.22 -25.83 -17.31
C VAL A 792 -36.95 -24.32 -17.18
N ARG A 793 -37.95 -23.55 -16.71
CA ARG A 793 -37.83 -22.08 -16.56
C ARG A 793 -36.66 -21.68 -15.66
N THR A 794 -36.43 -22.39 -14.56
CA THR A 794 -35.32 -22.12 -13.62
C THR A 794 -33.95 -22.35 -14.25
N GLN A 795 -33.82 -23.42 -15.03
CA GLN A 795 -32.62 -23.77 -15.79
C GLN A 795 -32.33 -22.70 -16.85
N ALA A 796 -33.34 -22.34 -17.63
CA ALA A 796 -33.24 -21.29 -18.64
C ALA A 796 -32.85 -19.93 -18.03
N LEU A 797 -33.44 -19.56 -16.89
CA LEU A 797 -33.08 -18.35 -16.13
C LEU A 797 -31.62 -18.40 -15.66
N THR A 798 -31.18 -19.54 -15.14
CA THR A 798 -29.79 -19.73 -14.67
C THR A 798 -28.78 -19.55 -15.80
N LEU A 799 -29.01 -20.19 -16.95
CA LEU A 799 -28.17 -20.01 -18.14
C LEU A 799 -28.15 -18.54 -18.59
N MET A 800 -29.32 -17.90 -18.65
CA MET A 800 -29.44 -16.49 -19.02
C MET A 800 -28.60 -15.58 -18.12
N ILE A 801 -28.65 -15.76 -16.80
CA ILE A 801 -27.92 -14.92 -15.85
C ILE A 801 -26.41 -15.11 -16.01
N TRP A 802 -25.93 -16.35 -16.14
CA TRP A 802 -24.51 -16.63 -16.34
C TRP A 802 -23.98 -16.04 -17.66
N VAL A 803 -24.73 -16.18 -18.75
CA VAL A 803 -24.34 -15.58 -20.04
C VAL A 803 -24.41 -14.04 -19.97
N SER A 804 -25.42 -13.48 -19.30
CA SER A 804 -25.51 -12.03 -19.06
C SER A 804 -24.26 -11.54 -18.33
N LYS A 805 -23.82 -12.26 -17.30
CA LYS A 805 -22.60 -11.96 -16.55
C LYS A 805 -21.35 -12.04 -17.43
N ALA A 806 -21.19 -13.12 -18.17
CA ALA A 806 -20.07 -13.31 -19.09
C ALA A 806 -19.93 -12.15 -20.10
N LEU A 807 -21.04 -11.69 -20.67
CA LEU A 807 -21.07 -10.58 -21.63
C LEU A 807 -20.90 -9.21 -20.96
N LEU A 808 -21.50 -9.02 -19.78
CA LEU A 808 -21.38 -7.79 -19.01
C LEU A 808 -19.94 -7.51 -18.58
N LEU A 809 -19.24 -8.52 -18.07
CA LEU A 809 -17.85 -8.39 -17.61
C LEU A 809 -16.90 -7.93 -18.72
N ARG A 810 -17.23 -8.18 -20.00
CA ARG A 810 -16.43 -7.79 -21.17
C ARG A 810 -17.04 -6.67 -22.02
N TYR A 811 -18.12 -6.05 -21.57
CA TYR A 811 -18.81 -4.96 -22.28
C TYR A 811 -19.37 -5.32 -23.66
N HIS A 812 -19.84 -6.55 -23.82
CA HIS A 812 -20.40 -6.99 -25.08
C HIS A 812 -21.80 -6.38 -25.31
N PRO A 813 -22.14 -5.82 -26.48
CA PRO A 813 -23.42 -5.15 -26.72
C PRO A 813 -24.67 -6.00 -26.43
N LEU A 814 -24.62 -7.30 -26.74
CA LEU A 814 -25.72 -8.23 -26.46
C LEU A 814 -26.04 -8.43 -24.96
N SER A 815 -25.18 -7.93 -24.05
CA SER A 815 -25.50 -7.96 -22.62
C SER A 815 -26.77 -7.16 -22.30
N THR A 816 -27.01 -6.06 -23.02
CA THR A 816 -28.18 -5.18 -22.76
C THR A 816 -29.49 -5.93 -22.98
N ALA A 817 -29.60 -6.65 -24.10
CA ALA A 817 -30.80 -7.42 -24.44
C ALA A 817 -31.11 -8.52 -23.41
N LEU A 818 -30.09 -9.19 -22.88
CA LEU A 818 -30.27 -10.20 -21.82
C LEU A 818 -30.61 -9.56 -20.48
N THR A 819 -29.98 -8.45 -20.12
CA THR A 819 -30.31 -7.72 -18.88
C THR A 819 -31.69 -7.10 -18.93
N ASP A 820 -32.15 -6.63 -20.09
CA ASP A 820 -33.51 -6.13 -20.31
C ASP A 820 -34.54 -7.24 -20.14
N LYS A 821 -34.23 -8.43 -20.67
CA LYS A 821 -35.05 -9.61 -20.41
C LYS A 821 -35.10 -9.93 -18.92
N LEU A 822 -33.97 -9.89 -18.21
CA LEU A 822 -33.94 -10.11 -16.76
C LEU A 822 -34.76 -9.06 -15.98
N PHE A 823 -34.71 -7.78 -16.37
CA PHE A 823 -35.58 -6.75 -15.78
C PHE A 823 -37.07 -7.04 -16.02
N SER A 824 -37.45 -7.48 -17.22
CA SER A 824 -38.85 -7.82 -17.52
C SER A 824 -39.39 -8.97 -16.65
N LEU A 825 -38.52 -9.88 -16.22
CA LEU A 825 -38.91 -11.01 -15.35
C LEU A 825 -39.16 -10.60 -13.91
N LEU A 826 -38.84 -9.38 -13.47
CA LEU A 826 -39.17 -8.91 -12.11
C LEU A 826 -40.68 -8.85 -11.86
N ASP A 827 -41.46 -8.66 -12.91
CA ASP A 827 -42.93 -8.67 -12.86
C ASP A 827 -43.54 -10.09 -13.00
N ASP A 828 -42.71 -11.10 -13.30
CA ASP A 828 -43.17 -12.49 -13.42
C ASP A 828 -43.73 -13.03 -12.10
N THR A 829 -44.73 -13.91 -12.19
CA THR A 829 -45.37 -14.50 -11.00
C THR A 829 -44.45 -15.44 -10.24
N ASP A 830 -43.69 -16.25 -10.96
CA ASP A 830 -42.96 -17.38 -10.38
C ASP A 830 -41.46 -17.08 -10.33
N LEU A 831 -40.94 -16.38 -11.33
CA LEU A 831 -39.52 -16.09 -11.47
C LEU A 831 -39.10 -14.73 -10.88
N GLY A 832 -40.03 -13.84 -10.52
CA GLY A 832 -39.70 -12.47 -10.12
C GLY A 832 -38.71 -12.38 -8.95
N ALA A 833 -38.85 -13.24 -7.94
CA ALA A 833 -37.92 -13.30 -6.82
C ALA A 833 -36.54 -13.86 -7.23
N ALA A 834 -36.51 -14.89 -8.08
CA ALA A 834 -35.28 -15.50 -8.58
C ALA A 834 -34.53 -14.56 -9.56
N ALA A 835 -35.26 -13.78 -10.37
CA ALA A 835 -34.72 -12.74 -11.22
C ALA A 835 -34.07 -11.62 -10.40
N ALA A 836 -34.70 -11.22 -9.30
CA ALA A 836 -34.12 -10.26 -8.35
C ALA A 836 -32.82 -10.80 -7.71
N ASP A 837 -32.77 -12.08 -7.35
CA ASP A 837 -31.54 -12.75 -6.86
C ASP A 837 -30.46 -12.85 -7.95
N GLY A 838 -30.86 -12.98 -9.21
CA GLY A 838 -29.96 -12.98 -10.37
C GLY A 838 -29.06 -11.74 -10.45
N PHE A 839 -29.54 -10.57 -10.02
CA PHE A 839 -28.70 -9.36 -9.97
C PHE A 839 -27.59 -9.45 -8.91
N SER A 840 -27.79 -10.20 -7.82
CA SER A 840 -26.72 -10.46 -6.85
C SER A 840 -25.61 -11.28 -7.48
N LEU A 841 -25.99 -12.30 -8.26
CA LEU A 841 -25.04 -13.13 -8.98
C LEU A 841 -24.29 -12.34 -10.07
N LEU A 842 -25.01 -11.50 -10.82
CA LEU A 842 -24.45 -10.64 -11.87
C LEU A 842 -23.39 -9.69 -11.31
N MET A 843 -23.64 -9.13 -10.11
CA MET A 843 -22.82 -8.09 -9.50
C MET A 843 -21.73 -8.62 -8.55
N SER A 844 -21.80 -9.88 -8.10
CA SER A 844 -20.79 -10.48 -7.23
C SER A 844 -19.60 -11.04 -8.02
N ASP A 845 -18.42 -11.09 -7.41
CA ASP A 845 -17.29 -11.86 -7.97
C ASP A 845 -17.58 -13.36 -7.85
N SER A 846 -17.05 -14.15 -8.80
CA SER A 846 -17.15 -15.61 -8.81
C SER A 846 -15.75 -16.21 -8.61
N SER A 847 -15.59 -17.11 -7.65
CA SER A 847 -14.29 -17.71 -7.32
C SER A 847 -13.86 -18.82 -8.28
N ASP A 848 -14.82 -19.47 -8.95
CA ASP A 848 -14.65 -20.71 -9.73
C ASP A 848 -14.64 -20.49 -11.25
N VAL A 849 -15.27 -19.41 -11.74
CA VAL A 849 -15.34 -19.05 -13.17
C VAL A 849 -15.45 -17.54 -13.35
N LEU A 850 -15.25 -17.03 -14.57
CA LEU A 850 -15.46 -15.62 -14.94
C LEU A 850 -14.66 -14.62 -14.09
N ASN A 851 -13.49 -15.02 -13.62
CA ASN A 851 -12.55 -14.17 -12.92
C ASN A 851 -11.19 -14.14 -13.64
N ARG A 852 -10.34 -13.19 -13.24
CA ARG A 852 -9.01 -13.01 -13.85
C ARG A 852 -8.07 -14.19 -13.63
N GLY A 853 -8.21 -14.90 -12.51
CA GLY A 853 -7.46 -16.13 -12.23
C GLY A 853 -7.75 -17.23 -13.25
N CYS A 854 -8.97 -17.26 -13.81
CA CYS A 854 -9.35 -18.15 -14.91
C CYS A 854 -9.06 -17.57 -16.31
N HIS A 855 -8.26 -16.49 -16.44
CA HIS A 855 -7.98 -15.81 -17.72
C HIS A 855 -9.22 -15.24 -18.45
N ALA A 856 -10.34 -15.06 -17.75
CA ALA A 856 -11.56 -14.46 -18.28
C ALA A 856 -11.35 -12.98 -18.68
N ASP A 857 -12.16 -12.47 -19.62
CA ASP A 857 -12.22 -11.05 -19.98
C ASP A 857 -13.11 -10.27 -19.01
N VAL A 858 -12.45 -9.54 -18.09
CA VAL A 858 -13.08 -8.83 -16.98
C VAL A 858 -12.60 -7.38 -16.89
N ARG A 859 -13.53 -6.47 -17.17
CA ARG A 859 -13.37 -5.01 -17.04
C ARG A 859 -13.76 -4.58 -15.62
N ILE A 860 -12.87 -3.86 -14.93
CA ILE A 860 -13.01 -3.51 -13.50
C ILE A 860 -14.30 -2.71 -13.22
N MET A 861 -14.63 -1.76 -14.11
CA MET A 861 -15.71 -0.81 -13.90
C MET A 861 -17.09 -1.35 -14.33
N TYR A 862 -17.24 -2.66 -14.55
CA TYR A 862 -18.49 -3.22 -15.05
C TYR A 862 -19.68 -2.95 -14.13
N ARG A 863 -19.45 -2.90 -12.82
CA ARG A 863 -20.49 -2.61 -11.83
C ARG A 863 -21.01 -1.17 -11.93
N GLN A 864 -20.09 -0.21 -12.06
CA GLN A 864 -20.41 1.20 -12.20
C GLN A 864 -21.17 1.44 -13.50
N ARG A 865 -20.65 0.90 -14.61
CA ARG A 865 -21.28 0.99 -15.91
C ARG A 865 -22.68 0.37 -15.91
N PHE A 866 -22.80 -0.87 -15.43
CA PHE A 866 -24.08 -1.57 -15.32
C PHE A 866 -25.11 -0.74 -14.57
N PHE A 867 -24.72 -0.19 -13.42
CA PHE A 867 -25.59 0.64 -12.62
C PHE A 867 -25.99 1.93 -13.36
N SER A 868 -25.04 2.67 -13.93
CA SER A 868 -25.31 3.92 -14.65
C SER A 868 -26.24 3.72 -15.86
N GLU A 869 -26.15 2.59 -16.55
CA GLU A 869 -26.97 2.28 -17.73
C GLU A 869 -28.38 1.77 -17.37
N ASN A 870 -28.60 1.27 -16.14
CA ASN A 870 -29.83 0.57 -15.78
C ASN A 870 -30.57 1.12 -14.55
N SER A 871 -30.02 2.08 -13.81
CA SER A 871 -30.66 2.68 -12.62
C SER A 871 -32.02 3.30 -12.94
N ALA A 872 -32.15 3.98 -14.08
CA ALA A 872 -33.41 4.55 -14.54
C ALA A 872 -34.49 3.48 -14.78
N LYS A 873 -34.12 2.30 -15.29
CA LYS A 873 -35.04 1.19 -15.54
C LYS A 873 -35.60 0.62 -14.23
N LEU A 874 -34.77 0.52 -13.19
CA LEU A 874 -35.22 0.12 -11.85
C LEU A 874 -36.25 1.09 -11.27
N VAL A 875 -35.99 2.40 -11.37
CA VAL A 875 -36.91 3.44 -10.87
C VAL A 875 -38.22 3.41 -11.64
N GLN A 876 -38.16 3.35 -12.98
CA GLN A 876 -39.35 3.30 -13.83
C GLN A 876 -40.17 2.03 -13.59
N GLY A 877 -39.52 0.87 -13.55
CA GLY A 877 -40.18 -0.41 -13.30
C GLY A 877 -40.82 -0.47 -11.92
N PHE A 878 -40.13 -0.01 -10.87
CA PHE A 878 -40.70 0.07 -9.52
C PHE A 878 -41.96 0.95 -9.46
N ASN A 879 -41.94 2.10 -10.12
CA ASN A 879 -43.07 3.03 -10.13
C ASN A 879 -44.27 2.47 -10.91
N ALA A 880 -44.02 1.71 -11.97
CA ALA A 880 -45.05 1.10 -12.81
C ALA A 880 -45.59 -0.23 -12.23
N ALA A 881 -44.83 -0.91 -11.37
CA ALA A 881 -45.15 -2.24 -10.88
C ALA A 881 -46.34 -2.26 -9.88
N PRO A 882 -47.17 -3.32 -9.91
CA PRO A 882 -48.17 -3.58 -8.87
C PRO A 882 -47.53 -3.74 -7.49
N GLN A 883 -48.29 -3.44 -6.42
CA GLN A 883 -47.78 -3.45 -5.04
C GLN A 883 -47.13 -4.79 -4.63
N GLU A 884 -47.65 -5.91 -5.12
CA GLU A 884 -47.14 -7.26 -4.86
C GLU A 884 -45.78 -7.55 -5.52
N LYS A 885 -45.45 -6.84 -6.60
CA LYS A 885 -44.21 -7.01 -7.39
C LYS A 885 -43.13 -6.01 -7.04
N LYS A 886 -43.48 -4.91 -6.38
CA LYS A 886 -42.53 -3.89 -5.94
C LYS A 886 -41.39 -4.43 -5.06
N SER A 887 -41.64 -5.47 -4.27
CA SER A 887 -40.60 -6.13 -3.45
C SER A 887 -39.47 -6.71 -4.32
N ASN A 888 -39.77 -7.23 -5.51
CA ASN A 888 -38.76 -7.78 -6.43
C ASN A 888 -37.81 -6.68 -6.93
N TYR A 889 -38.34 -5.51 -7.27
CA TYR A 889 -37.54 -4.34 -7.67
C TYR A 889 -36.66 -3.82 -6.54
N LEU A 890 -37.18 -3.75 -5.31
CA LEU A 890 -36.40 -3.34 -4.14
C LEU A 890 -35.28 -4.36 -3.82
N LYS A 891 -35.56 -5.65 -3.99
CA LYS A 891 -34.56 -6.72 -3.84
C LYS A 891 -33.47 -6.67 -4.91
N ALA A 892 -33.84 -6.42 -6.17
CA ALA A 892 -32.90 -6.20 -7.26
C ALA A 892 -32.00 -4.98 -7.01
N LEU A 893 -32.60 -3.84 -6.61
CA LEU A 893 -31.86 -2.63 -6.26
C LEU A 893 -30.85 -2.88 -5.14
N SER A 894 -31.29 -3.51 -4.05
CA SER A 894 -30.46 -3.91 -2.92
C SER A 894 -29.25 -4.77 -3.36
N ASN A 895 -29.51 -5.78 -4.20
CA ASN A 895 -28.48 -6.68 -4.72
C ASN A 895 -27.43 -5.98 -5.60
N ILE A 896 -27.83 -4.92 -6.32
CA ILE A 896 -26.93 -4.13 -7.16
C ILE A 896 -26.11 -3.16 -6.32
N VAL A 897 -26.78 -2.33 -5.50
CA VAL A 897 -26.15 -1.24 -4.76
C VAL A 897 -25.11 -1.76 -3.76
N ASN A 898 -25.41 -2.86 -3.05
CA ASN A 898 -24.48 -3.48 -2.10
C ASN A 898 -23.12 -3.88 -2.70
N LYS A 899 -23.07 -4.09 -4.01
CA LYS A 899 -21.86 -4.55 -4.71
C LYS A 899 -21.11 -3.40 -5.39
N LEU A 900 -21.64 -2.17 -5.35
CA LEU A 900 -20.95 -1.00 -5.87
C LEU A 900 -19.83 -0.54 -4.92
N PRO A 901 -18.73 0.05 -5.43
CA PRO A 901 -17.75 0.72 -4.58
C PRO A 901 -18.38 1.85 -3.77
N LYS A 902 -17.95 2.05 -2.51
CA LYS A 902 -18.52 3.06 -1.58
C LYS A 902 -18.61 4.46 -2.20
N GLN A 903 -17.57 4.89 -2.92
CA GLN A 903 -17.55 6.20 -3.58
C GLN A 903 -18.67 6.39 -4.62
N VAL A 904 -19.00 5.30 -5.33
CA VAL A 904 -20.06 5.28 -6.34
C VAL A 904 -21.42 5.25 -5.68
N GLN A 905 -21.55 4.50 -4.56
CA GLN A 905 -22.79 4.50 -3.77
C GLN A 905 -23.14 5.92 -3.30
N ILE A 906 -22.17 6.70 -2.81
CA ILE A 906 -22.40 8.07 -2.31
C ILE A 906 -22.85 9.02 -3.43
N THR A 907 -22.17 8.97 -4.58
CA THR A 907 -22.43 9.88 -5.71
C THR A 907 -23.77 9.63 -6.38
N GLU A 908 -24.20 8.37 -6.47
CA GLU A 908 -25.42 7.97 -7.18
C GLU A 908 -26.66 7.85 -6.27
N LEU A 909 -26.48 7.86 -4.94
CA LEU A 909 -27.58 7.70 -3.97
C LEU A 909 -28.74 8.71 -4.13
N PRO A 910 -28.51 10.00 -4.42
CA PRO A 910 -29.59 10.99 -4.49
C PRO A 910 -30.70 10.59 -5.48
N ALA A 911 -30.35 9.93 -6.58
CA ALA A 911 -31.31 9.48 -7.59
C ALA A 911 -32.18 8.30 -7.12
N LEU A 912 -31.78 7.59 -6.06
CA LEU A 912 -32.42 6.37 -5.56
C LEU A 912 -33.02 6.50 -4.16
N LEU A 913 -32.87 7.66 -3.52
CA LEU A 913 -33.23 7.86 -2.12
C LEU A 913 -34.69 7.46 -1.81
N SER A 914 -35.62 7.78 -2.70
CA SER A 914 -37.04 7.40 -2.54
C SER A 914 -37.24 5.87 -2.53
N LEU A 915 -36.56 5.13 -3.40
CA LEU A 915 -36.63 3.67 -3.44
C LEU A 915 -35.94 3.05 -2.23
N LEU A 916 -34.82 3.60 -1.77
CA LEU A 916 -34.11 3.11 -0.58
C LEU A 916 -34.92 3.32 0.69
N LEU A 917 -35.60 4.47 0.84
CA LEU A 917 -36.52 4.67 1.95
C LEU A 917 -37.65 3.64 1.91
N GLU A 918 -38.21 3.34 0.73
CA GLU A 918 -39.23 2.30 0.60
C GLU A 918 -38.70 0.89 0.87
N ALA A 919 -37.45 0.61 0.52
CA ALA A 919 -36.75 -0.63 0.84
C ALA A 919 -36.64 -0.89 2.35
N LEU A 920 -36.48 0.15 3.17
CA LEU A 920 -36.48 0.03 4.65
C LEU A 920 -37.84 -0.44 5.20
N SER A 921 -38.93 -0.19 4.48
CA SER A 921 -40.27 -0.62 4.86
C SER A 921 -40.67 -1.96 4.23
N CYS A 922 -39.84 -2.54 3.37
CA CYS A 922 -40.03 -3.87 2.83
C CYS A 922 -39.94 -4.92 3.96
N PRO A 923 -40.81 -5.94 4.01
CA PRO A 923 -40.71 -7.00 5.02
C PRO A 923 -39.49 -7.93 4.84
N ASP A 924 -38.84 -7.91 3.67
CA ASP A 924 -37.64 -8.69 3.41
C ASP A 924 -36.46 -8.16 4.23
N GLN A 925 -35.99 -8.98 5.16
CA GLN A 925 -34.92 -8.63 6.10
C GLN A 925 -33.56 -8.46 5.42
N GLY A 926 -33.34 -9.19 4.31
CA GLY A 926 -32.12 -9.06 3.50
C GLY A 926 -32.07 -7.70 2.81
N VAL A 927 -33.21 -7.25 2.26
CA VAL A 927 -33.36 -5.91 1.67
C VAL A 927 -33.18 -4.81 2.72
N GLN A 928 -33.78 -4.97 3.91
CA GLN A 928 -33.59 -4.04 5.03
C GLN A 928 -32.12 -3.91 5.43
N LEU A 929 -31.45 -5.03 5.70
CA LEU A 929 -30.05 -5.04 6.14
C LEU A 929 -29.11 -4.42 5.11
N SER A 930 -29.33 -4.74 3.84
CA SER A 930 -28.59 -4.21 2.71
C SER A 930 -28.75 -2.70 2.57
N THR A 931 -29.99 -2.23 2.61
CA THR A 931 -30.32 -0.80 2.54
C THR A 931 -29.69 -0.03 3.71
N LEU A 932 -29.76 -0.57 4.93
CA LEU A 932 -29.12 0.02 6.10
C LEU A 932 -27.59 0.08 5.96
N SER A 933 -26.98 -1.00 5.47
CA SER A 933 -25.52 -1.06 5.26
C SER A 933 -25.04 -0.09 4.17
N CYS A 934 -25.89 0.20 3.19
CA CYS A 934 -25.63 1.22 2.17
C CYS A 934 -25.80 2.64 2.70
N LEU A 935 -26.81 2.88 3.55
CA LEU A 935 -27.07 4.20 4.13
C LEU A 935 -26.03 4.61 5.18
N GLU A 936 -25.55 3.67 6.02
CA GLU A 936 -24.64 3.97 7.14
C GLU A 936 -23.41 4.82 6.74
N PRO A 937 -22.64 4.50 5.68
CA PRO A 937 -21.51 5.33 5.26
C PRO A 937 -21.90 6.71 4.72
N VAL A 938 -23.06 6.80 4.04
CA VAL A 938 -23.53 8.06 3.44
C VAL A 938 -23.99 9.04 4.51
N LEU A 939 -24.45 8.54 5.65
CA LEU A 939 -24.84 9.39 6.79
C LEU A 939 -23.63 10.09 7.42
N VAL A 940 -22.39 9.72 7.11
CA VAL A 940 -21.21 10.48 7.60
C VAL A 940 -21.08 11.83 6.89
N ASP A 941 -21.44 11.90 5.61
CA ASP A 941 -21.44 13.13 4.79
C ASP A 941 -22.73 13.17 3.94
N PRO A 942 -23.86 13.60 4.53
CA PRO A 942 -25.18 13.42 3.92
C PRO A 942 -25.42 14.38 2.74
N PRO A 943 -25.92 13.89 1.59
CA PRO A 943 -26.27 14.77 0.48
C PRO A 943 -27.51 15.63 0.84
N PRO A 944 -27.66 16.85 0.28
CA PRO A 944 -28.79 17.74 0.59
C PRO A 944 -30.18 17.11 0.40
N ALA A 945 -30.32 16.21 -0.58
CA ALA A 945 -31.55 15.47 -0.83
C ALA A 945 -31.95 14.55 0.35
N LEU A 946 -30.98 13.99 1.07
CA LEU A 946 -31.21 13.14 2.25
C LEU A 946 -31.69 13.98 3.43
N ILE A 947 -31.08 15.15 3.63
CA ILE A 947 -31.48 16.10 4.69
C ILE A 947 -32.96 16.50 4.52
N GLN A 948 -33.41 16.72 3.28
CA GLN A 948 -34.82 17.04 2.98
C GLN A 948 -35.80 15.90 3.33
N GLN A 949 -35.33 14.65 3.44
CA GLN A 949 -36.16 13.48 3.75
C GLN A 949 -35.87 12.86 5.13
N LEU A 950 -35.19 13.61 6.00
CA LEU A 950 -34.70 13.12 7.30
C LEU A 950 -35.83 12.59 8.20
N GLU A 951 -37.01 13.20 8.20
CA GLU A 951 -38.18 12.73 8.97
C GLU A 951 -38.62 11.31 8.55
N ALA A 952 -38.68 11.06 7.24
CA ALA A 952 -39.07 9.76 6.69
C ALA A 952 -38.00 8.70 7.01
N LEU A 953 -36.72 9.06 6.90
CA LEU A 953 -35.61 8.19 7.24
C LEU A 953 -35.63 7.79 8.72
N VAL A 954 -35.66 8.78 9.63
CA VAL A 954 -35.66 8.54 11.07
C VAL A 954 -36.84 7.66 11.48
N SER A 955 -38.05 7.94 10.96
CA SER A 955 -39.24 7.15 11.29
C SER A 955 -39.08 5.67 10.92
N ARG A 956 -38.51 5.37 9.74
CA ARG A 956 -38.28 4.00 9.28
C ARG A 956 -37.16 3.31 10.07
N LEU A 957 -36.06 4.01 10.37
CA LEU A 957 -34.98 3.48 11.21
C LEU A 957 -35.48 3.10 12.61
N LEU A 958 -36.28 3.97 13.24
CA LEU A 958 -36.83 3.71 14.57
C LEU A 958 -37.70 2.45 14.61
N ALA A 959 -38.51 2.19 13.56
CA ALA A 959 -39.28 0.95 13.47
C ALA A 959 -38.36 -0.29 13.45
N LEU A 960 -37.25 -0.22 12.71
CA LEU A 960 -36.30 -1.32 12.55
C LEU A 960 -35.47 -1.62 13.80
N THR A 961 -35.40 -0.71 14.78
CA THR A 961 -34.76 -1.01 16.09
C THR A 961 -35.45 -2.12 16.85
N SER A 962 -36.71 -2.43 16.49
CA SER A 962 -37.51 -3.52 17.06
C SER A 962 -37.67 -4.73 16.14
N SER A 963 -36.88 -4.82 15.06
CA SER A 963 -36.89 -5.94 14.11
C SER A 963 -36.61 -7.27 14.81
N PRO A 964 -37.23 -8.40 14.38
CA PRO A 964 -36.92 -9.72 14.94
C PRO A 964 -35.44 -10.11 14.72
N THR A 965 -34.79 -9.56 13.69
CA THR A 965 -33.45 -9.96 13.26
C THR A 965 -32.38 -9.09 13.89
N MET A 966 -31.41 -9.76 14.52
CA MET A 966 -30.34 -9.11 15.28
C MET A 966 -29.48 -8.16 14.43
N SER A 967 -29.08 -8.58 13.22
CA SER A 967 -28.26 -7.77 12.32
C SER A 967 -28.96 -6.49 11.86
N VAL A 968 -30.26 -6.56 11.54
CA VAL A 968 -31.09 -5.41 11.16
C VAL A 968 -31.19 -4.41 12.31
N LYS A 969 -31.41 -4.88 13.55
CA LYS A 969 -31.43 -4.02 14.74
C LYS A 969 -30.11 -3.27 14.91
N ILE A 970 -28.99 -3.99 14.82
CA ILE A 970 -27.64 -3.42 14.96
C ILE A 970 -27.40 -2.35 13.88
N ALA A 971 -27.63 -2.68 12.61
CA ALA A 971 -27.41 -1.76 11.50
C ALA A 971 -28.31 -0.50 11.58
N SER A 972 -29.55 -0.66 12.02
CA SER A 972 -30.46 0.49 12.23
C SER A 972 -29.94 1.43 13.33
N MET A 973 -29.47 0.88 14.45
CA MET A 973 -28.91 1.69 15.54
C MET A 973 -27.61 2.39 15.15
N ARG A 974 -26.77 1.77 14.32
CA ARG A 974 -25.60 2.42 13.74
C ARG A 974 -25.97 3.59 12.83
N CYS A 975 -27.01 3.44 11.99
CA CYS A 975 -27.54 4.55 11.21
C CYS A 975 -28.08 5.68 12.10
N ILE A 976 -28.78 5.36 13.19
CA ILE A 976 -29.26 6.36 14.16
C ILE A 976 -28.09 7.09 14.84
N HIS A 977 -27.04 6.36 15.22
CA HIS A 977 -25.81 6.93 15.77
C HIS A 977 -25.10 7.85 14.75
N ALA A 978 -25.06 7.48 13.46
CA ALA A 978 -24.52 8.35 12.42
C ALA A 978 -25.35 9.65 12.29
N ILE A 979 -26.69 9.55 12.30
CA ILE A 979 -27.58 10.71 12.26
C ILE A 979 -27.37 11.63 13.48
N SER A 980 -27.04 11.10 14.66
CA SER A 980 -26.83 11.94 15.84
C SER A 980 -25.60 12.85 15.78
N ARG A 981 -24.77 12.72 14.73
CA ARG A 981 -23.61 13.60 14.47
C ARG A 981 -23.89 14.76 13.51
N PHE A 982 -25.09 14.85 12.96
CA PHE A 982 -25.51 15.96 12.10
C PHE A 982 -25.53 17.30 12.88
N PRO A 983 -25.58 18.45 12.18
CA PRO A 983 -25.76 19.74 12.84
C PRO A 983 -26.98 19.75 13.79
N GLU A 984 -26.82 20.34 14.98
CA GLU A 984 -27.80 20.25 16.07
C GLU A 984 -29.23 20.68 15.66
N HIS A 985 -29.34 21.71 14.82
CA HIS A 985 -30.62 22.22 14.33
C HIS A 985 -31.41 21.20 13.49
N GLU A 986 -30.74 20.24 12.85
CA GLU A 986 -31.39 19.18 12.05
C GLU A 986 -31.88 18.02 12.92
N ILE A 987 -31.19 17.71 14.03
CA ILE A 987 -31.51 16.55 14.88
C ILE A 987 -32.54 16.88 15.95
N LEU A 988 -32.54 18.13 16.45
CA LEU A 988 -33.37 18.59 17.57
C LEU A 988 -34.86 18.17 17.45
N PRO A 989 -35.52 18.23 16.27
CA PRO A 989 -36.92 17.82 16.13
C PRO A 989 -37.19 16.34 16.44
N PHE A 990 -36.20 15.47 16.23
CA PHE A 990 -36.38 14.01 16.34
C PHE A 990 -35.92 13.44 17.69
N ARG A 991 -35.13 14.20 18.44
CA ARG A 991 -34.39 13.76 19.63
C ARG A 991 -35.25 13.02 20.65
N ALA A 992 -36.38 13.60 21.07
CA ALA A 992 -37.25 12.98 22.07
C ALA A 992 -37.84 11.64 21.59
N ARG A 993 -38.13 11.52 20.29
CA ARG A 993 -38.66 10.30 19.68
C ARG A 993 -37.59 9.22 19.58
N VAL A 994 -36.36 9.60 19.20
CA VAL A 994 -35.20 8.70 19.12
C VAL A 994 -34.84 8.14 20.50
N LEU A 995 -34.69 8.99 21.52
CA LEU A 995 -34.35 8.54 22.89
C LEU A 995 -35.40 7.59 23.48
N ARG A 996 -36.68 7.83 23.19
CA ARG A 996 -37.77 6.95 23.62
C ARG A 996 -37.71 5.59 22.91
N ALA A 997 -37.47 5.59 21.60
CA ALA A 997 -37.36 4.36 20.81
C ALA A 997 -36.13 3.52 21.22
N LEU A 998 -34.98 4.15 21.50
CA LEU A 998 -33.75 3.50 21.94
C LEU A 998 -33.84 2.93 23.38
N ALA A 999 -34.89 3.21 24.15
CA ALA A 999 -35.05 2.62 25.48
C ALA A 999 -35.29 1.11 25.43
N ARG A 1000 -36.02 0.61 24.43
CA ARG A 1000 -36.35 -0.81 24.33
C ARG A 1000 -35.13 -1.68 23.93
N PRO A 1001 -34.28 -1.29 22.96
CA PRO A 1001 -33.06 -2.04 22.62
C PRO A 1001 -32.01 -2.13 23.73
N LEU A 1002 -32.01 -1.22 24.72
CA LEU A 1002 -31.12 -1.32 25.90
C LEU A 1002 -31.37 -2.56 26.75
N ASP A 1003 -32.59 -3.08 26.71
CA ASP A 1003 -33.00 -4.31 27.41
C ASP A 1003 -33.17 -5.50 26.44
N ASP A 1004 -32.45 -5.48 25.31
CA ASP A 1004 -32.50 -6.57 24.35
C ASP A 1004 -31.80 -7.84 24.88
N ARG A 1005 -32.35 -9.01 24.54
CA ARG A 1005 -31.82 -10.32 24.93
C ARG A 1005 -30.37 -10.55 24.46
N LYS A 1006 -29.91 -9.87 23.41
CA LYS A 1006 -28.57 -10.03 22.83
C LYS A 1006 -27.62 -8.92 23.27
N ARG A 1007 -26.46 -9.28 23.85
CA ARG A 1007 -25.45 -8.33 24.35
C ARG A 1007 -24.99 -7.32 23.29
N LEU A 1008 -24.73 -7.76 22.05
CA LEU A 1008 -24.27 -6.88 20.98
C LEU A 1008 -25.32 -5.81 20.61
N VAL A 1009 -26.62 -6.15 20.65
CA VAL A 1009 -27.71 -5.18 20.41
C VAL A 1009 -27.72 -4.13 21.52
N ARG A 1010 -27.59 -4.54 22.79
CA ARG A 1010 -27.51 -3.61 23.93
C ARG A 1010 -26.29 -2.69 23.83
N SER A 1011 -25.14 -3.20 23.42
CA SER A 1011 -23.92 -2.40 23.23
C SER A 1011 -24.12 -1.27 22.23
N GLU A 1012 -24.72 -1.58 21.08
CA GLU A 1012 -25.00 -0.60 20.02
C GLU A 1012 -26.08 0.41 20.45
N ALA A 1013 -27.08 -0.05 21.21
CA ALA A 1013 -28.11 0.82 21.79
C ALA A 1013 -27.53 1.83 22.79
N VAL A 1014 -26.57 1.41 23.63
CA VAL A 1014 -25.85 2.29 24.57
C VAL A 1014 -25.09 3.36 23.80
N GLN A 1015 -24.35 2.97 22.77
CA GLN A 1015 -23.56 3.90 21.97
C GLN A 1015 -24.44 4.93 21.24
N ALA A 1016 -25.47 4.48 20.52
CA ALA A 1016 -26.39 5.36 19.81
C ALA A 1016 -27.13 6.33 20.75
N ARG A 1017 -27.52 5.84 21.94
CA ARG A 1017 -28.22 6.68 22.93
C ARG A 1017 -27.29 7.68 23.62
N GLY A 1018 -26.04 7.28 23.92
CA GLY A 1018 -25.01 8.13 24.52
C GLY A 1018 -24.71 9.36 23.68
N GLU A 1019 -24.46 9.17 22.38
CA GLU A 1019 -24.21 10.27 21.45
C GLU A 1019 -25.42 11.22 21.34
N CYS A 1020 -26.63 10.65 21.25
CA CYS A 1020 -27.89 11.41 21.27
C CYS A 1020 -28.10 12.20 22.58
N THR A 1021 -27.47 11.82 23.69
CA THR A 1021 -27.50 12.54 24.96
C THR A 1021 -26.40 13.59 25.07
N ASP A 1022 -25.17 13.30 24.63
CA ASP A 1022 -24.01 14.20 24.74
C ASP A 1022 -24.15 15.47 23.88
N ALA A 1023 -24.87 15.38 22.76
CA ALA A 1023 -25.31 16.55 22.01
C ALA A 1023 -26.16 17.56 22.85
N ALA A 1024 -26.64 17.21 24.05
CA ALA A 1024 -27.26 18.19 24.98
C ALA A 1024 -26.24 18.87 25.90
N ALA A 1025 -25.13 18.22 26.25
CA ALA A 1025 -24.17 18.75 27.20
C ALA A 1025 -23.42 19.97 26.63
N LEU A 1026 -23.23 20.00 25.31
CA LEU A 1026 -22.66 21.16 24.58
C LEU A 1026 -23.60 22.39 24.58
N SER A 1027 -24.93 22.21 24.66
CA SER A 1027 -25.89 23.32 24.76
C SER A 1027 -25.93 23.97 26.16
N LEU A 1028 -25.60 23.21 27.22
CA LEU A 1028 -25.55 23.71 28.60
C LEU A 1028 -24.18 24.33 28.96
N SER A 1029 -23.14 24.06 28.18
CA SER A 1029 -21.77 24.55 28.40
C SER A 1029 -21.35 25.70 27.47
N GLY A 1030 -22.14 26.03 26.43
CA GLY A 1030 -21.90 27.15 25.51
C GLY A 1030 -21.99 28.56 26.12
N GLY A 1031 -22.06 28.68 27.45
CA GLY A 1031 -22.20 29.93 28.18
C GLY A 1031 -21.36 30.01 29.44
N LYS A 1032 -20.11 29.51 29.46
CA LYS A 1032 -19.01 30.00 30.31
C LYS A 1032 -17.70 29.21 30.10
N CYS A 1033 -16.62 29.97 29.89
CA CYS A 1033 -15.21 29.62 30.07
C CYS A 1033 -14.57 28.60 29.10
N ARG A 1034 -13.92 29.11 28.04
CA ARG A 1034 -12.66 28.55 27.53
C ARG A 1034 -11.50 29.30 28.18
N MET A 1035 -10.95 28.76 29.25
CA MET A 1035 -9.60 29.08 29.77
C MET A 1035 -9.11 27.85 30.55
N GLY A 1036 -8.08 27.19 30.00
CA GLY A 1036 -7.09 26.37 30.72
C GLY A 1036 -7.56 25.06 31.35
N THR A 1037 -7.12 23.93 30.80
CA THR A 1037 -6.17 22.97 31.40
C THR A 1037 -6.21 21.66 30.62
N GLU A 1038 -5.23 21.44 29.74
CA GLU A 1038 -4.84 20.10 29.32
C GLU A 1038 -3.94 19.50 30.40
N GLY A 1039 -4.30 18.33 30.91
CA GLY A 1039 -3.50 17.59 31.89
C GLY A 1039 -4.32 16.54 32.61
N ALA A 1040 -3.86 15.28 32.52
CA ALA A 1040 -4.31 14.08 33.23
C ALA A 1040 -5.48 13.28 32.60
N THR A 1041 -5.14 12.42 31.65
CA THR A 1041 -5.82 11.12 31.47
C THR A 1041 -4.84 10.00 31.82
N GLU A 1042 -4.85 9.58 33.08
CA GLU A 1042 -4.35 8.27 33.50
C GLU A 1042 -5.22 7.74 34.65
N GLN A 1043 -5.53 6.44 34.56
CA GLN A 1043 -6.09 5.57 35.60
C GLN A 1043 -7.53 5.82 36.07
N LYS A 1044 -8.46 4.96 35.62
CA LYS A 1044 -9.27 4.08 36.49
C LYS A 1044 -10.16 3.13 35.68
N VAL A 1045 -9.69 1.90 35.54
CA VAL A 1045 -10.53 0.70 35.35
C VAL A 1045 -10.20 -0.20 36.53
N LEU A 1046 -11.11 -0.32 37.51
CA LEU A 1046 -11.33 -1.53 38.32
C LEU A 1046 -12.33 -1.27 39.47
N PHE A 1047 -13.28 -2.21 39.59
CA PHE A 1047 -14.26 -2.48 40.67
C PHE A 1047 -15.47 -1.51 40.77
N VAL A 1048 -16.72 -1.96 40.99
CA VAL A 1048 -17.24 -3.04 41.84
C VAL A 1048 -18.55 -3.63 41.27
N GLN A 1049 -18.81 -4.91 41.59
CA GLN A 1049 -20.04 -5.67 41.42
C GLN A 1049 -21.27 -5.03 42.11
N GLU A 1050 -22.44 -5.09 41.46
CA GLU A 1050 -23.70 -5.64 42.00
C GLU A 1050 -24.69 -5.87 40.85
#